data_AF-N6Z0D5-F1
#
_entry.id   AF-N6Z0D5-F1
#
_cell.length_a   1.000
_cell.length_b   1.000
_cell.length_c   1.000
_cell.angle_alpha   90.00
_cell.angle_beta   90.00
_cell.angle_gamma   90.00
#
_symmetry.space_group_name_H-M   'P 1'
#
loop_
_entity.id
_entity.type
_entity.pdbx_description
1 polymer ?
#
loop_
_entity_poly.entity_id
_entity_poly.type
_entity_poly.pdbx_seq_one_letter_code
_entity_poly.pdbx_strand_id
1 'polypeptide(L)'
;MTHSLFLSVRFHDGRYHGTGDWPPSPARLFQALVAAAAKPGLDDASRDALAWLERQAPPTLAAPTAHSGQHVGLYVPNNDLDAKGGDIRRVAEIRSSMKHIRPRLFDVALPLLYVWRIDDDGKADAACLCRIAEGLYQLGRGVDMAWAIGEVLDEAATESRLAEYPGAIYRPSSSSVGMKLACPIAGSLQSLEARYKASAMRFRHIVDGRTVRTEFSNAPRPYFRSVAYNSPSVRTLFDLRRATASSSPFASSPLTKAAALVQTLRGCDGEDGLPESGAFMRLARHFDRRLVSRILIGRNAGEADKAQRVRIIPLPSIGHVHVDRGIRRVLIEVPPDCPISANDITWAFSGLEVEAQDVDIETGEIMGSPVELVPADDDAMLMHYGIGEAATPSHLWRSVTPLALPTAARRHIDPARRHEQGKSGAEYSSEQKQACHEIAQALRHAGLRDRITHVHVQREPFEARGERAEAFADGTRFSKHQLWHAEIEFAEPVHGPIVLGSGRYLGLGLMAPVRKAEGVFAFAIVDGMPASAEPLALARALRRAVMARVQAVLGNSADLALFFTGHEPDGKPARNGGHAHLAFVPDLERERLLIVAPHIIEHREASKDERHHLETLAQALVGFDVLRAGTNGKLRLVQETVDMNCDPLFAAATAWVARSPYVATRHAKRNGADSLQSDVTTEVRRRGLPAPLVVERRPTEGEELSLRFAVAVSGPLLLGKSMHYGGGLFASRPPLAGTDNQAGPTP
;
A
#
# COMPACT_ATOMS: atom_id res chain seq x y z
N MET A 1 10.25 -13.98 -33.68
CA MET A 1 10.40 -14.00 -32.21
C MET A 1 10.60 -12.56 -31.74
N THR A 2 10.02 -12.16 -30.62
CA THR A 2 10.18 -10.81 -30.08
C THR A 2 11.58 -10.63 -29.50
N HIS A 3 12.29 -9.58 -29.92
CA HIS A 3 13.58 -9.19 -29.36
C HIS A 3 13.43 -7.82 -28.68
N SER A 4 14.45 -7.41 -27.93
CA SER A 4 14.51 -6.06 -27.37
C SER A 4 15.87 -5.41 -27.62
N LEU A 5 15.84 -4.16 -28.07
CA LEU A 5 17.01 -3.28 -28.05
C LEU A 5 17.17 -2.72 -26.63
N PHE A 6 18.25 -3.09 -25.98
CA PHE A 6 18.69 -2.57 -24.69
C PHE A 6 19.77 -1.52 -24.89
N LEU A 7 19.53 -0.29 -24.44
CA LEU A 7 20.58 0.72 -24.29
C LEU A 7 20.84 0.96 -22.80
N SER A 8 22.02 0.56 -22.34
CA SER A 8 22.49 0.75 -20.97
C SER A 8 23.41 1.98 -20.91
N VAL A 9 22.94 3.07 -20.30
CA VAL A 9 23.67 4.32 -20.14
C VAL A 9 24.23 4.43 -18.74
N ARG A 10 25.53 4.71 -18.61
CA ARG A 10 26.21 4.94 -17.32
C ARG A 10 26.71 6.36 -17.26
N PHE A 11 26.55 6.99 -16.10
CA PHE A 11 27.09 8.33 -15.85
C PHE A 11 28.48 8.22 -15.22
N HIS A 12 29.30 9.23 -15.45
CA HIS A 12 30.62 9.33 -14.83
C HIS A 12 30.55 9.64 -13.33
N ASP A 13 29.57 10.43 -12.91
CA ASP A 13 29.28 10.78 -11.50
C ASP A 13 27.81 10.43 -11.18
N GLY A 14 27.49 10.20 -9.91
CA GLY A 14 26.13 9.94 -9.40
C GLY A 14 25.23 11.18 -9.38
N ARG A 15 25.41 12.09 -10.35
CA ARG A 15 24.74 13.37 -10.45
C ARG A 15 24.22 13.62 -11.86
N TYR A 16 22.96 14.02 -11.96
CA TYR A 16 22.33 14.44 -13.21
C TYR A 16 21.77 15.86 -13.07
N HIS A 17 22.15 16.75 -13.99
CA HIS A 17 21.83 18.18 -13.94
C HIS A 17 20.80 18.62 -14.99
N GLY A 18 20.20 17.66 -15.71
CA GLY A 18 19.13 17.96 -16.65
C GLY A 18 17.91 18.58 -15.98
N THR A 19 17.26 19.52 -16.66
CA THR A 19 16.06 20.20 -16.19
C THR A 19 14.81 19.35 -16.42
N GLY A 20 13.92 19.31 -15.43
CA GLY A 20 12.56 18.77 -15.52
C GLY A 20 12.46 17.26 -15.32
N ASP A 21 13.06 16.49 -16.22
CA ASP A 21 12.75 15.07 -16.37
C ASP A 21 13.69 14.19 -15.53
N TRP A 22 13.13 13.38 -14.61
CA TRP A 22 13.80 12.19 -14.06
C TRP A 22 12.87 10.98 -14.16
N PRO A 23 13.30 9.86 -14.76
CA PRO A 23 14.61 9.66 -15.42
C PRO A 23 14.79 10.55 -16.66
N PRO A 24 16.03 10.71 -17.19
CA PRO A 24 16.25 11.44 -18.44
C PRO A 24 15.36 10.86 -19.55
N SER A 25 14.57 11.72 -20.20
CA SER A 25 13.53 11.27 -21.13
C SER A 25 14.10 10.58 -22.38
N PRO A 26 13.34 9.68 -23.05
CA PRO A 26 13.79 9.04 -24.29
C PRO A 26 14.17 10.03 -25.39
N ALA A 27 13.53 11.20 -25.46
CA ALA A 27 13.94 12.29 -26.35
C ALA A 27 15.34 12.82 -26.03
N ARG A 28 15.74 12.86 -24.75
CA ARG A 28 17.08 13.27 -24.34
C ARG A 28 18.13 12.25 -24.78
N LEU A 29 17.83 10.96 -24.65
CA LEU A 29 18.69 9.90 -25.17
C LEU A 29 18.78 9.95 -26.69
N PHE A 30 17.65 10.14 -27.39
CA PHE A 30 17.62 10.28 -28.83
C PHE A 30 18.53 11.42 -29.31
N GLN A 31 18.47 12.59 -28.66
CA GLN A 31 19.38 13.71 -28.93
C GLN A 31 20.86 13.34 -28.72
N ALA A 32 21.17 12.59 -27.65
CA ALA A 32 22.52 12.12 -27.38
C ALA A 32 23.03 11.13 -28.43
N LEU A 33 22.18 10.22 -28.91
CA LEU A 33 22.49 9.28 -30.00
C LEU A 33 22.73 10.02 -31.33
N VAL A 34 21.90 11.02 -31.66
CA VAL A 34 22.14 11.88 -32.84
C VAL A 34 23.49 12.59 -32.73
N ALA A 35 23.82 13.13 -31.55
CA ALA A 35 25.08 13.82 -31.32
C ALA A 35 26.31 12.87 -31.36
N ALA A 36 26.12 11.59 -31.02
CA ALA A 36 27.13 10.55 -31.13
C ALA A 36 27.37 10.16 -32.59
N ALA A 37 26.31 9.96 -33.37
CA ALA A 37 26.38 9.55 -34.77
C ALA A 37 26.91 10.66 -35.70
N ALA A 38 26.70 11.94 -35.37
CA ALA A 38 27.00 13.05 -36.27
C ALA A 38 28.49 13.51 -36.30
N LYS A 39 29.46 12.66 -35.91
CA LYS A 39 30.90 13.01 -35.89
C LYS A 39 31.68 12.18 -36.93
N PRO A 40 32.19 12.76 -38.04
CA PRO A 40 32.18 14.17 -38.47
C PRO A 40 30.90 14.61 -39.21
N GLY A 41 29.99 13.69 -39.53
CA GLY A 41 28.71 13.94 -40.18
C GLY A 41 27.82 12.71 -40.05
N LEU A 42 26.51 12.86 -40.27
CA LEU A 42 25.56 11.76 -40.14
C LEU A 42 25.47 10.98 -41.46
N ASP A 43 25.99 9.76 -41.49
CA ASP A 43 25.87 8.84 -42.63
C ASP A 43 24.44 8.29 -42.82
N ASP A 44 24.18 7.72 -44.01
CA ASP A 44 22.85 7.24 -44.39
C ASP A 44 22.38 6.08 -43.51
N ALA A 45 23.26 5.13 -43.17
CA ALA A 45 22.90 3.99 -42.33
C ALA A 45 22.50 4.40 -40.90
N SER A 46 23.21 5.38 -40.33
CA SER A 46 22.91 5.94 -39.01
C SER A 46 21.63 6.77 -39.04
N ARG A 47 21.42 7.53 -40.13
CA ARG A 47 20.19 8.29 -40.36
C ARG A 47 18.98 7.36 -40.45
N ASP A 48 19.07 6.28 -41.20
CA ASP A 48 17.99 5.31 -41.35
C ASP A 48 17.66 4.61 -40.03
N ALA A 49 18.67 4.20 -39.27
CA ALA A 49 18.49 3.58 -37.96
C ALA A 49 17.86 4.54 -36.93
N LEU A 50 18.26 5.82 -36.92
CA LEU A 50 17.63 6.85 -36.08
C LEU A 50 16.18 7.12 -36.51
N ALA A 51 15.91 7.21 -37.81
CA ALA A 51 14.56 7.37 -38.34
C ALA A 51 13.69 6.14 -38.06
N TRP A 52 14.26 4.93 -38.04
CA TRP A 52 13.59 3.72 -37.60
C TRP A 52 13.21 3.77 -36.12
N LEU A 53 14.12 4.27 -35.26
CA LEU A 53 13.86 4.40 -33.81
C LEU A 53 12.67 5.33 -33.51
N GLU A 54 12.47 6.38 -34.31
CA GLU A 54 11.33 7.30 -34.20
C GLU A 54 9.96 6.63 -34.36
N ARG A 55 9.92 5.53 -35.11
CA ARG A 55 8.69 4.80 -35.41
C ARG A 55 8.35 3.77 -34.33
N GLN A 56 9.28 3.50 -33.40
CA GLN A 56 9.08 2.51 -32.36
C GLN A 56 8.11 3.01 -31.27
N ALA A 57 7.48 2.06 -30.59
CA ALA A 57 6.74 2.37 -29.37
C ALA A 57 7.68 3.00 -28.33
N PRO A 58 7.18 3.86 -27.43
CA PRO A 58 7.99 4.40 -26.34
C PRO A 58 8.65 3.26 -25.54
N PRO A 59 9.92 3.41 -25.09
CA PRO A 59 10.64 2.35 -24.41
C PRO A 59 10.15 2.15 -22.97
N THR A 60 10.37 0.95 -22.42
CA THR A 60 10.42 0.76 -20.97
C THR A 60 11.73 1.32 -20.44
N LEU A 61 11.70 2.02 -19.31
CA LEU A 61 12.88 2.58 -18.67
C LEU A 61 13.17 1.85 -17.36
N ALA A 62 14.43 1.68 -17.02
CA ALA A 62 14.85 1.34 -15.67
C ALA A 62 15.86 2.38 -15.19
N ALA A 63 15.63 2.98 -14.04
CA ALA A 63 16.49 4.03 -13.51
C ALA A 63 16.79 3.81 -12.03
N PRO A 64 17.98 4.19 -11.55
CA PRO A 64 18.27 4.13 -10.14
C PRO A 64 17.34 5.06 -9.37
N THR A 65 17.06 4.72 -8.12
CA THR A 65 16.37 5.63 -7.22
C THR A 65 17.18 6.92 -7.10
N ALA A 66 16.54 8.05 -7.34
CA ALA A 66 17.19 9.35 -7.25
C ALA A 66 16.45 10.30 -6.35
N HIS A 67 17.21 11.09 -5.60
CA HIS A 67 16.68 12.15 -4.76
C HIS A 67 17.19 13.51 -5.23
N SER A 68 16.46 14.56 -4.86
CA SER A 68 16.87 15.93 -5.17
C SER A 68 18.06 16.32 -4.30
N GLY A 69 19.14 16.77 -4.92
CA GLY A 69 20.28 17.37 -4.23
C GLY A 69 20.00 18.81 -3.77
N GLN A 70 21.06 19.42 -3.22
CA GLN A 70 21.04 20.82 -2.81
C GLN A 70 20.88 21.75 -4.01
N HIS A 71 20.08 22.81 -3.83
CA HIS A 71 19.93 23.85 -4.83
C HIS A 71 21.15 24.80 -4.81
N VAL A 72 21.75 25.03 -5.98
CA VAL A 72 22.91 25.90 -6.17
C VAL A 72 22.58 26.97 -7.22
N GLY A 73 22.83 28.23 -6.88
CA GLY A 73 22.81 29.34 -7.82
C GLY A 73 24.21 29.60 -8.37
N LEU A 74 24.39 29.53 -9.69
CA LEU A 74 25.63 29.91 -10.35
C LEU A 74 25.45 31.23 -11.10
N TYR A 75 26.45 32.10 -11.01
CA TYR A 75 26.53 33.33 -11.80
C TYR A 75 27.60 33.13 -12.87
N VAL A 76 27.22 33.33 -14.14
CA VAL A 76 28.16 33.29 -15.26
C VAL A 76 28.45 34.74 -15.67
N PRO A 77 29.71 35.21 -15.62
CA PRO A 77 30.07 36.52 -16.15
C PRO A 77 29.95 36.50 -17.67
N ASN A 78 29.06 37.30 -18.26
CA ASN A 78 28.86 37.38 -19.71
C ASN A 78 29.70 38.49 -20.37
N ASN A 79 30.93 38.76 -19.92
CA ASN A 79 31.74 39.93 -20.34
C ASN A 79 31.01 41.30 -20.26
N ASP A 80 29.87 41.38 -19.57
CA ASP A 80 29.08 42.61 -19.38
C ASP A 80 29.82 43.68 -18.55
N LEU A 81 30.98 43.34 -17.99
CA LEU A 81 31.84 44.29 -17.29
C LEU A 81 32.37 45.36 -18.25
N ASP A 82 32.54 45.04 -19.53
CA ASP A 82 32.94 46.00 -20.57
C ASP A 82 31.88 47.10 -20.74
N ALA A 83 30.59 46.73 -20.65
CA ALA A 83 29.48 47.69 -20.64
C ALA A 83 29.45 48.56 -19.36
N LYS A 84 30.28 48.24 -18.36
CA LYS A 84 30.49 49.01 -17.12
C LYS A 84 31.92 49.56 -17.01
N GLY A 85 32.66 49.61 -18.12
CA GLY A 85 34.01 50.18 -18.18
C GLY A 85 35.08 49.37 -17.43
N GLY A 86 34.86 48.07 -17.23
CA GLY A 86 35.80 47.18 -16.53
C GLY A 86 35.81 47.34 -15.00
N ASP A 87 34.92 48.14 -14.41
CA ASP A 87 34.92 48.37 -12.97
C ASP A 87 34.35 47.18 -12.19
N ILE A 88 35.24 46.41 -11.57
CA ILE A 88 34.94 45.22 -10.77
C ILE A 88 33.96 45.54 -9.61
N ARG A 89 33.93 46.78 -9.11
CA ARG A 89 33.01 47.17 -8.02
C ARG A 89 31.55 47.18 -8.45
N ARG A 90 31.28 47.29 -9.77
CA ARG A 90 29.94 47.35 -10.36
C ARG A 90 29.44 45.99 -10.85
N VAL A 91 30.16 44.90 -10.56
CA VAL A 91 29.77 43.53 -10.90
C VAL A 91 28.37 43.18 -10.38
N ALA A 92 27.96 43.72 -9.24
CA ALA A 92 26.62 43.48 -8.68
C ALA A 92 25.49 43.97 -9.61
N GLU A 93 25.72 45.05 -10.39
CA GLU A 93 24.74 45.61 -11.33
C GLU A 93 24.55 44.76 -12.60
N ILE A 94 25.46 43.82 -12.87
CA ILE A 94 25.45 42.94 -14.05
C ILE A 94 25.22 41.46 -13.69
N ARG A 95 25.02 41.14 -12.40
CA ARG A 95 24.59 39.80 -11.93
C ARG A 95 23.08 39.56 -12.18
N SER A 96 22.60 39.85 -13.39
CA SER A 96 21.18 39.76 -13.74
C SER A 96 20.71 38.34 -14.07
N SER A 97 21.62 37.45 -14.47
CA SER A 97 21.30 36.09 -14.91
C SER A 97 21.85 35.01 -13.98
N MET A 98 21.08 34.68 -12.94
CA MET A 98 21.39 33.55 -12.05
C MET A 98 20.94 32.22 -12.68
N LYS A 99 21.86 31.28 -12.84
CA LYS A 99 21.56 29.92 -13.29
C LYS A 99 21.27 29.02 -12.10
N HIS A 100 20.02 28.64 -11.97
CA HIS A 100 19.57 27.69 -10.96
C HIS A 100 19.91 26.25 -11.37
N ILE A 101 20.56 25.51 -10.48
CA ILE A 101 20.89 24.10 -10.65
C ILE A 101 20.46 23.34 -9.40
N ARG A 102 19.72 22.24 -9.62
CA ARG A 102 19.40 21.28 -8.58
C ARG A 102 19.63 19.88 -9.14
N PRO A 103 20.76 19.22 -8.83
CA PRO A 103 21.07 17.92 -9.39
C PRO A 103 20.14 16.84 -8.80
N ARG A 104 19.92 15.77 -9.56
CA ARG A 104 19.44 14.49 -9.05
C ARG A 104 20.64 13.67 -8.63
N LEU A 105 20.61 13.13 -7.41
CA LEU A 105 21.65 12.28 -6.83
C LEU A 105 21.16 10.83 -6.86
N PHE A 106 22.02 9.91 -7.31
CA PHE A 106 21.70 8.50 -7.47
C PHE A 106 22.96 7.63 -7.38
N ASP A 107 22.79 6.32 -7.22
CA ASP A 107 23.91 5.36 -7.20
C ASP A 107 24.51 5.20 -8.61
N VAL A 108 25.74 5.70 -8.78
CA VAL A 108 26.49 5.65 -10.04
C VAL A 108 26.85 4.22 -10.49
N ALA A 109 26.80 3.24 -9.58
CA ALA A 109 27.03 1.84 -9.92
C ALA A 109 25.90 1.25 -10.77
N LEU A 110 24.72 1.88 -10.79
CA LEU A 110 23.54 1.41 -11.52
C LEU A 110 23.39 2.15 -12.86
N PRO A 111 23.29 1.42 -13.99
CA PRO A 111 23.04 2.04 -15.29
C PRO A 111 21.57 2.48 -15.42
N LEU A 112 21.31 3.49 -16.25
CA LEU A 112 19.99 3.80 -16.80
C LEU A 112 19.73 2.90 -18.01
N LEU A 113 18.61 2.18 -18.02
CA LEU A 113 18.24 1.27 -19.10
C LEU A 113 17.09 1.85 -19.92
N TYR A 114 17.21 1.79 -21.24
CA TYR A 114 16.15 2.11 -22.19
C TYR A 114 15.91 0.87 -23.06
N VAL A 115 14.68 0.35 -23.03
CA VAL A 115 14.34 -0.95 -23.60
C VAL A 115 13.20 -0.80 -24.61
N TRP A 116 13.51 -0.99 -25.89
CA TRP A 116 12.51 -1.06 -26.95
C TRP A 116 12.25 -2.51 -27.32
N ARG A 117 10.98 -2.90 -27.38
CA ARG A 117 10.59 -4.16 -28.01
C ARG A 117 10.63 -4.00 -29.52
N ILE A 118 11.21 -4.97 -30.19
CA ILE A 118 11.45 -4.94 -31.64
C ILE A 118 11.05 -6.28 -32.25
N ASP A 119 10.62 -6.23 -33.50
CA ASP A 119 10.42 -7.41 -34.34
C ASP A 119 11.75 -7.90 -34.95
N ASP A 120 11.68 -9.03 -35.67
CA ASP A 120 12.86 -9.58 -36.34
C ASP A 120 13.37 -8.65 -37.46
N ASP A 121 12.48 -7.89 -38.10
CA ASP A 121 12.82 -6.94 -39.18
C ASP A 121 13.65 -5.76 -38.65
N GLY A 122 13.42 -5.32 -37.41
CA GLY A 122 14.15 -4.24 -36.77
C GLY A 122 15.55 -4.58 -36.24
N LYS A 123 16.03 -5.83 -36.37
CA LYS A 123 17.33 -6.25 -35.81
C LYS A 123 18.53 -5.53 -36.42
N ALA A 124 18.52 -5.26 -37.72
CA ALA A 124 19.62 -4.59 -38.40
C ALA A 124 19.77 -3.14 -37.92
N ASP A 125 18.64 -2.42 -37.82
CA ASP A 125 18.59 -1.06 -37.29
C ASP A 125 19.00 -1.01 -35.81
N ALA A 126 18.52 -1.96 -35.01
CA ALA A 126 18.91 -2.11 -33.60
C ALA A 126 20.42 -2.31 -33.44
N ALA A 127 21.03 -3.17 -34.26
CA ALA A 127 22.47 -3.38 -34.25
C ALA A 127 23.26 -2.12 -34.68
N CYS A 128 22.72 -1.31 -35.60
CA CYS A 128 23.27 -0.01 -35.95
C CYS A 128 23.21 0.96 -34.77
N LEU A 129 22.08 1.02 -34.06
CA LEU A 129 21.92 1.83 -32.86
C LEU A 129 22.86 1.42 -31.73
N CYS A 130 23.16 0.13 -31.58
CA CYS A 130 24.18 -0.32 -30.62
C CYS A 130 25.54 0.29 -30.92
N ARG A 131 25.96 0.35 -32.19
CA ARG A 131 27.21 1.01 -32.60
C ARG A 131 27.16 2.53 -32.37
N ILE A 132 26.03 3.17 -32.65
CA ILE A 132 25.84 4.61 -32.38
C ILE A 132 25.98 4.89 -30.87
N ALA A 133 25.43 4.02 -30.02
CA ALA A 133 25.47 4.16 -28.57
C ALA A 133 26.89 4.16 -27.99
N GLU A 134 27.84 3.43 -28.60
CA GLU A 134 29.25 3.42 -28.20
C GLU A 134 29.91 4.82 -28.31
N GLY A 135 29.41 5.67 -29.22
CA GLY A 135 29.87 7.05 -29.38
C GLY A 135 29.24 8.05 -28.41
N LEU A 136 28.31 7.62 -27.56
CA LEU A 136 27.65 8.50 -26.58
C LEU A 136 28.65 8.95 -25.52
N TYR A 137 28.77 10.27 -25.34
CA TYR A 137 29.68 10.88 -24.37
C TYR A 137 28.98 11.77 -23.34
N GLN A 138 27.67 12.02 -23.51
CA GLN A 138 26.90 12.94 -22.67
C GLN A 138 25.40 12.61 -22.72
N LEU A 139 24.71 12.68 -21.57
CA LEU A 139 23.25 12.58 -21.49
C LEU A 139 22.69 13.64 -20.52
N GLY A 140 22.25 14.77 -21.06
CA GLY A 140 21.75 15.90 -20.26
C GLY A 140 22.40 17.22 -20.64
N ARG A 141 22.97 17.92 -19.66
CA ARG A 141 23.78 19.14 -19.84
C ARG A 141 25.24 18.77 -20.13
N GLY A 142 26.05 19.75 -20.55
CA GLY A 142 27.47 19.53 -20.89
C GLY A 142 28.35 18.98 -19.77
N VAL A 143 27.86 19.01 -18.52
CA VAL A 143 28.53 18.44 -17.34
C VAL A 143 28.09 17.01 -17.03
N ASP A 144 27.04 16.53 -17.70
CA ASP A 144 26.42 15.22 -17.50
C ASP A 144 27.11 14.18 -18.42
N MET A 145 28.39 13.92 -18.14
CA MET A 145 29.20 12.96 -18.90
C MET A 145 28.66 11.54 -18.68
N ALA A 146 28.44 10.82 -19.78
CA ALA A 146 27.86 9.49 -19.78
C ALA A 146 28.37 8.67 -20.98
N TRP A 147 28.30 7.35 -20.90
CA TRP A 147 28.56 6.44 -22.01
C TRP A 147 27.48 5.37 -22.08
N ALA A 148 27.30 4.75 -23.23
CA ALA A 148 26.27 3.74 -23.42
C ALA A 148 26.80 2.47 -24.09
N ILE A 149 26.15 1.35 -23.77
CA ILE A 149 26.34 0.05 -24.42
C ILE A 149 24.98 -0.39 -24.95
N GLY A 150 24.94 -0.85 -26.19
CA GLY A 150 23.75 -1.41 -26.81
C GLY A 150 23.81 -2.94 -26.94
N GLU A 151 22.71 -3.61 -26.63
CA GLU A 151 22.55 -5.06 -26.78
C GLU A 151 21.20 -5.38 -27.43
N VAL A 152 21.14 -6.46 -28.21
CA VAL A 152 19.86 -7.04 -28.68
C VAL A 152 19.65 -8.34 -27.93
N LEU A 153 18.63 -8.37 -27.08
CA LEU A 153 18.31 -9.50 -26.21
C LEU A 153 17.02 -10.18 -26.66
N ASP A 154 16.90 -11.48 -26.38
CA ASP A 154 15.62 -12.15 -26.47
C ASP A 154 14.69 -11.75 -25.30
N GLU A 155 13.44 -12.19 -25.37
CA GLU A 155 12.40 -11.84 -24.40
C GLU A 155 12.73 -12.35 -22.98
N ALA A 156 13.25 -13.57 -22.85
CA ALA A 156 13.56 -14.16 -21.55
C ALA A 156 14.71 -13.43 -20.84
N ALA A 157 15.79 -13.11 -21.57
CA ALA A 157 16.92 -12.34 -21.04
C ALA A 157 16.52 -10.91 -20.69
N THR A 158 15.64 -10.30 -21.49
CA THR A 158 15.05 -8.98 -21.21
C THR A 158 14.30 -8.96 -19.89
N GLU A 159 13.44 -9.94 -19.67
CA GLU A 159 12.64 -10.06 -18.45
C GLU A 159 13.50 -10.31 -17.22
N SER A 160 14.47 -11.22 -17.28
CA SER A 160 15.42 -11.47 -16.19
C SER A 160 16.18 -10.18 -15.82
N ARG A 161 16.69 -9.43 -16.81
CA ARG A 161 17.45 -8.20 -16.55
C ARG A 161 16.60 -7.10 -15.91
N LEU A 162 15.36 -6.92 -16.36
CA LEU A 162 14.41 -5.98 -15.73
C LEU A 162 13.94 -6.49 -14.35
N ALA A 163 13.79 -7.79 -14.17
CA ALA A 163 13.41 -8.38 -12.88
C ALA A 163 14.48 -8.16 -11.82
N GLU A 164 15.75 -8.32 -12.18
CA GLU A 164 16.91 -8.19 -11.29
C GLU A 164 17.36 -6.74 -11.07
N TYR A 165 16.88 -5.79 -11.89
CA TYR A 165 17.27 -4.39 -11.76
C TYR A 165 16.82 -3.79 -10.40
N PRO A 166 17.74 -3.21 -9.60
CA PRO A 166 17.44 -2.80 -8.22
C PRO A 166 16.72 -1.44 -8.12
N GLY A 167 16.61 -0.69 -9.21
CA GLY A 167 15.93 0.61 -9.23
C GLY A 167 14.48 0.57 -9.72
N ALA A 168 13.91 1.74 -9.98
CA ALA A 168 12.55 1.92 -10.45
C ALA A 168 12.42 1.60 -11.94
N ILE A 169 11.33 0.91 -12.30
CA ILE A 169 10.96 0.63 -13.70
C ILE A 169 9.82 1.56 -14.09
N TYR A 170 9.99 2.28 -15.19
CA TYR A 170 8.99 3.17 -15.74
C TYR A 170 8.44 2.56 -17.02
N ARG A 171 7.14 2.29 -17.04
CA ARG A 171 6.45 1.74 -18.21
C ARG A 171 5.67 2.84 -18.90
N PRO A 172 5.79 2.97 -20.23
CA PRO A 172 4.98 3.91 -20.98
C PRO A 172 3.53 3.47 -20.93
N SER A 173 2.62 4.43 -20.97
CA SER A 173 1.20 4.17 -20.97
C SER A 173 0.46 4.98 -22.02
N SER A 174 -0.65 4.42 -22.49
CA SER A 174 -1.61 5.09 -23.38
C SER A 174 -2.45 6.15 -22.66
N SER A 175 -2.47 6.15 -21.32
CA SER A 175 -3.21 7.13 -20.52
C SER A 175 -2.65 8.55 -20.62
N SER A 176 -3.50 9.55 -20.38
CA SER A 176 -3.09 10.94 -20.26
C SER A 176 -2.56 11.30 -18.86
N VAL A 177 -2.71 10.41 -17.88
CA VAL A 177 -2.35 10.63 -16.46
C VAL A 177 -1.00 9.99 -16.15
N GLY A 178 -0.18 10.58 -15.26
CA GLY A 178 1.12 10.03 -14.86
C GLY A 178 2.30 10.94 -15.22
N MET A 179 3.53 10.42 -15.10
CA MET A 179 4.75 11.16 -15.39
C MET A 179 4.88 11.41 -16.89
N LYS A 180 5.04 12.68 -17.31
CA LYS A 180 5.19 13.01 -18.72
C LYS A 180 6.65 13.06 -19.12
N LEU A 181 7.05 12.17 -20.04
CA LEU A 181 8.39 12.16 -20.63
C LEU A 181 8.29 12.37 -22.15
N ALA A 182 9.15 13.25 -22.67
CA ALA A 182 9.27 13.45 -24.11
C ALA A 182 9.87 12.21 -24.78
N CYS A 183 9.25 11.72 -25.84
CA CYS A 183 9.72 10.58 -26.62
C CYS A 183 9.88 10.94 -28.10
N PRO A 184 10.81 10.29 -28.82
CA PRO A 184 10.90 10.43 -30.27
C PRO A 184 9.60 10.00 -30.96
N ILE A 185 9.33 10.67 -32.06
CA ILE A 185 8.24 10.42 -33.01
C ILE A 185 8.77 10.71 -34.41
N ALA A 186 8.14 10.15 -35.44
CA ALA A 186 8.47 10.44 -36.83
C ALA A 186 8.66 11.96 -37.06
N GLY A 187 9.84 12.35 -37.54
CA GLY A 187 10.22 13.75 -37.78
C GLY A 187 11.03 14.41 -36.66
N SER A 188 11.29 13.72 -35.54
CA SER A 188 12.14 14.23 -34.46
C SER A 188 13.55 14.60 -34.94
N LEU A 189 14.21 13.75 -35.72
CA LEU A 189 15.53 13.89 -36.31
C LEU A 189 15.55 15.07 -37.26
N GLN A 190 14.59 15.15 -38.18
CA GLN A 190 14.44 16.28 -39.10
C GLN A 190 14.30 17.60 -38.32
N SER A 191 13.55 17.61 -37.22
CA SER A 191 13.41 18.78 -36.36
C SER A 191 14.73 19.17 -35.68
N LEU A 192 15.55 18.19 -35.27
CA LEU A 192 16.87 18.43 -34.70
C LEU A 192 17.85 18.97 -35.75
N GLU A 193 17.82 18.45 -36.97
CA GLU A 193 18.63 18.96 -38.09
C GLU A 193 18.24 20.40 -38.46
N ALA A 194 16.94 20.70 -38.54
CA ALA A 194 16.44 22.05 -38.78
C ALA A 194 16.87 23.00 -37.67
N ARG A 195 16.78 22.56 -36.40
CA ARG A 195 17.24 23.32 -35.23
C ARG A 195 18.75 23.56 -35.27
N TYR A 196 19.55 22.57 -35.66
CA TYR A 196 21.00 22.71 -35.81
C TYR A 196 21.36 23.75 -36.88
N LYS A 197 20.76 23.64 -38.08
CA LYS A 197 20.95 24.61 -39.18
C LYS A 197 20.58 26.03 -38.76
N ALA A 198 19.43 26.20 -38.09
CA ALA A 198 19.00 27.51 -37.58
C ALA A 198 19.94 28.04 -36.49
N SER A 199 20.41 27.20 -35.58
CA SER A 199 21.36 27.60 -34.54
C SER A 199 22.72 28.02 -35.12
N ALA A 200 23.17 27.43 -36.23
CA ALA A 200 24.39 27.83 -36.90
C ALA A 200 24.29 29.25 -37.52
N MET A 201 23.08 29.71 -37.83
CA MET A 201 22.79 31.03 -38.42
C MET A 201 22.18 32.03 -37.42
N ARG A 202 22.24 31.73 -36.11
CA ARG A 202 21.51 32.49 -35.07
C ARG A 202 21.98 33.92 -34.84
N PHE A 203 23.19 34.26 -35.28
CA PHE A 203 23.75 35.60 -35.19
C PHE A 203 23.85 36.20 -36.58
N ARG A 204 23.09 37.27 -36.83
CA ARG A 204 23.18 38.02 -38.07
C ARG A 204 23.70 39.43 -37.76
N HIS A 205 24.81 39.79 -38.37
CA HIS A 205 25.35 41.15 -38.25
C HIS A 205 24.73 42.03 -39.34
N ILE A 206 24.02 43.07 -38.92
CA ILE A 206 23.44 44.10 -39.77
C ILE A 206 24.29 45.36 -39.59
N VAL A 207 24.87 45.85 -40.69
CA VAL A 207 25.63 47.10 -40.70
C VAL A 207 24.66 48.24 -41.00
N ASP A 208 24.50 49.15 -40.04
CA ASP A 208 23.71 50.37 -40.15
C ASP A 208 24.65 51.58 -40.01
N GLY A 209 25.15 52.08 -41.15
CA GLY A 209 26.17 53.13 -41.20
C GLY A 209 27.51 52.70 -40.58
N ARG A 210 27.94 53.39 -39.51
CA ARG A 210 29.16 53.04 -38.74
C ARG A 210 28.90 52.04 -37.60
N THR A 211 27.65 51.63 -37.41
CA THR A 211 27.22 50.78 -36.28
C THR A 211 26.89 49.36 -36.77
N VAL A 212 27.47 48.35 -36.12
CA VAL A 212 27.13 46.94 -36.36
C VAL A 212 26.12 46.50 -35.29
N ARG A 213 24.91 46.13 -35.71
CA ARG A 213 23.88 45.52 -34.85
C ARG A 213 23.89 44.01 -35.06
N THR A 214 23.90 43.24 -33.98
CA THR A 214 23.75 41.78 -34.05
C THR A 214 22.32 41.41 -33.73
N GLU A 215 21.60 40.87 -34.71
CA GLU A 215 20.31 40.23 -34.47
C GLU A 215 20.53 38.80 -33.99
N PHE A 216 19.81 38.44 -32.93
CA PHE A 216 19.79 37.10 -32.37
C PHE A 216 18.44 36.46 -32.63
N SER A 217 18.43 35.29 -33.28
CA SER A 217 17.22 34.50 -33.52
C SER A 217 17.25 33.20 -32.70
N ASN A 218 16.12 32.90 -32.06
CA ASN A 218 15.96 31.64 -31.35
C ASN A 218 15.73 30.48 -32.33
N ALA A 219 16.51 29.40 -32.20
CA ALA A 219 16.29 28.20 -32.98
C ALA A 219 14.93 27.54 -32.64
N PRO A 220 14.22 26.95 -33.62
CA PRO A 220 12.90 26.35 -33.41
C PRO A 220 12.97 25.24 -32.37
N ARG A 221 11.90 25.08 -31.57
CA ARG A 221 11.83 24.02 -30.55
C ARG A 221 11.86 22.64 -31.25
N PRO A 222 12.57 21.66 -30.68
CA PRO A 222 12.60 20.32 -31.25
C PRO A 222 11.21 19.67 -31.11
N TYR A 223 10.88 18.77 -32.05
CA TYR A 223 9.59 18.11 -32.15
C TYR A 223 9.64 16.73 -31.50
N PHE A 224 8.90 16.56 -30.41
CA PHE A 224 8.78 15.31 -29.66
C PHE A 224 7.35 15.16 -29.13
N ARG A 225 6.90 13.91 -28.94
CA ARG A 225 5.60 13.62 -28.31
C ARG A 225 5.75 13.53 -26.80
N SER A 226 4.75 13.99 -26.06
CA SER A 226 4.66 13.80 -24.61
C SER A 226 3.96 12.47 -24.32
N VAL A 227 4.62 11.56 -23.61
CA VAL A 227 4.13 10.21 -23.29
C VAL A 227 3.97 10.10 -21.77
N ALA A 228 2.86 9.54 -21.29
CA ALA A 228 2.70 9.22 -19.88
C ALA A 228 3.47 7.95 -19.52
N TYR A 229 4.06 7.95 -18.34
CA TYR A 229 4.71 6.80 -17.73
C TYR A 229 4.10 6.55 -16.35
N ASN A 230 4.02 5.27 -15.97
CA ASN A 230 3.52 4.80 -14.68
C ASN A 230 2.16 5.40 -14.32
N SER A 231 1.25 5.42 -15.31
CA SER A 231 -0.14 5.81 -15.08
C SER A 231 -0.78 4.89 -14.05
N PRO A 232 -1.55 5.43 -13.08
CA PRO A 232 -2.28 4.58 -12.14
C PRO A 232 -3.42 3.85 -12.87
N SER A 233 -3.80 2.68 -12.35
CA SER A 233 -5.02 1.99 -12.79
C SER A 233 -6.26 2.80 -12.46
N VAL A 234 -7.27 2.75 -13.33
CA VAL A 234 -8.61 3.29 -13.04
C VAL A 234 -9.38 2.26 -12.20
N ARG A 235 -10.06 2.73 -11.17
CA ARG A 235 -10.75 1.90 -10.18
C ARG A 235 -12.21 2.32 -10.10
N THR A 236 -13.12 1.39 -10.33
CA THR A 236 -14.56 1.60 -10.17
C THR A 236 -15.09 0.64 -9.13
N LEU A 237 -15.69 1.16 -8.06
CA LEU A 237 -16.30 0.37 -7.00
C LEU A 237 -17.78 0.12 -7.32
N PHE A 238 -18.22 -1.10 -7.10
CA PHE A 238 -19.61 -1.48 -7.19
C PHE A 238 -20.11 -2.14 -5.91
N ASP A 239 -21.38 -1.90 -5.60
CA ASP A 239 -22.15 -2.56 -4.55
C ASP A 239 -22.96 -3.72 -5.13
N LEU A 240 -23.10 -4.81 -4.36
CA LEU A 240 -24.07 -5.87 -4.60
C LEU A 240 -25.39 -5.49 -3.94
N ARG A 241 -26.46 -5.37 -4.73
CA ARG A 241 -27.76 -4.84 -4.29
C ARG A 241 -28.91 -5.76 -4.68
N ARG A 242 -29.91 -5.92 -3.82
CA ARG A 242 -31.11 -6.77 -4.07
C ARG A 242 -32.19 -6.11 -4.96
N ALA A 243 -31.91 -4.92 -5.51
CA ALA A 243 -32.71 -4.22 -6.52
C ALA A 243 -31.90 -3.04 -7.12
N THR A 244 -32.31 -2.53 -8.28
CA THR A 244 -31.58 -1.49 -9.05
C THR A 244 -31.57 -0.08 -8.43
N ALA A 245 -32.43 0.24 -7.46
CA ALA A 245 -32.42 1.55 -6.80
C ALA A 245 -31.27 1.65 -5.78
N SER A 246 -30.53 2.77 -5.73
CA SER A 246 -29.36 2.90 -4.83
C SER A 246 -29.70 2.82 -3.34
N SER A 247 -30.98 3.02 -2.98
CA SER A 247 -31.51 2.84 -1.62
C SER A 247 -31.87 1.38 -1.27
N SER A 248 -31.68 0.43 -2.19
CA SER A 248 -32.00 -0.98 -1.96
C SER A 248 -31.01 -1.65 -1.00
N PRO A 249 -31.40 -2.69 -0.24
CA PRO A 249 -30.50 -3.32 0.71
C PRO A 249 -29.32 -4.02 0.01
N PHE A 250 -28.18 -4.04 0.69
CA PHE A 250 -27.02 -4.81 0.24
C PHE A 250 -27.35 -6.30 0.15
N ALA A 251 -26.88 -6.95 -0.90
CA ALA A 251 -26.72 -8.39 -0.97
C ALA A 251 -25.33 -8.77 -0.44
N SER A 252 -25.22 -9.95 0.17
CA SER A 252 -23.97 -10.45 0.73
C SER A 252 -23.68 -11.83 0.14
N SER A 253 -22.52 -11.96 -0.51
CA SER A 253 -22.00 -13.24 -0.97
C SER A 253 -21.03 -13.81 0.08
N PRO A 254 -21.07 -15.13 0.37
CA PRO A 254 -20.13 -15.75 1.31
C PRO A 254 -18.67 -15.51 0.91
N LEU A 255 -17.80 -15.33 1.91
CA LEU A 255 -16.37 -15.08 1.70
C LEU A 255 -15.70 -16.16 0.84
N THR A 256 -16.05 -17.43 1.06
CA THR A 256 -15.52 -18.59 0.33
C THR A 256 -15.93 -18.63 -1.15
N LYS A 257 -17.01 -17.91 -1.53
CA LYS A 257 -17.51 -17.83 -2.90
C LYS A 257 -16.89 -16.69 -3.71
N ALA A 258 -15.82 -16.04 -3.23
CA ALA A 258 -15.15 -14.95 -3.94
C ALA A 258 -14.78 -15.28 -5.40
N ALA A 259 -14.24 -16.48 -5.65
CA ALA A 259 -13.87 -16.91 -6.99
C ALA A 259 -15.09 -17.19 -7.89
N ALA A 260 -16.13 -17.82 -7.33
CA ALA A 260 -17.39 -18.06 -8.03
C ALA A 260 -18.07 -16.75 -8.43
N LEU A 261 -18.09 -15.76 -7.51
CA LEU A 261 -18.62 -14.42 -7.80
C LEU A 261 -17.87 -13.75 -8.97
N VAL A 262 -16.54 -13.81 -8.99
CA VAL A 262 -15.74 -13.29 -10.11
C VAL A 262 -16.05 -14.02 -11.41
N GLN A 263 -16.26 -15.33 -11.36
CA GLN A 263 -16.64 -16.12 -12.52
C GLN A 263 -18.02 -15.72 -13.07
N THR A 264 -19.02 -15.54 -12.20
CA THR A 264 -20.35 -15.03 -12.61
C THR A 264 -20.24 -13.66 -13.27
N LEU A 265 -19.51 -12.73 -12.65
CA LEU A 265 -19.39 -11.35 -13.14
C LEU A 265 -18.67 -11.24 -14.49
N ARG A 266 -17.59 -11.99 -14.68
CA ARG A 266 -16.90 -12.01 -15.99
C ARG A 266 -17.70 -12.79 -17.04
N GLY A 267 -18.47 -13.79 -16.62
CA GLY A 267 -19.25 -14.70 -17.46
C GLY A 267 -18.88 -16.17 -17.22
N CYS A 268 -19.91 -17.02 -17.17
CA CYS A 268 -19.76 -18.47 -17.07
C CYS A 268 -19.42 -19.06 -18.44
N ASP A 269 -18.45 -19.98 -18.48
CA ASP A 269 -18.02 -20.66 -19.70
C ASP A 269 -19.18 -21.53 -20.25
N GLY A 270 -19.45 -21.40 -21.55
CA GLY A 270 -20.37 -22.25 -22.31
C GLY A 270 -19.71 -23.55 -22.80
N GLU A 271 -20.39 -24.29 -23.67
CA GLU A 271 -19.91 -25.58 -24.20
C GLU A 271 -18.64 -25.45 -25.06
N ASP A 272 -18.49 -24.32 -25.77
CA ASP A 272 -17.28 -23.99 -26.53
C ASP A 272 -16.12 -23.47 -25.64
N GLY A 273 -16.37 -23.45 -24.32
CA GLY A 273 -15.51 -22.94 -23.28
C GLY A 273 -15.45 -21.41 -23.21
N LEU A 274 -16.02 -20.64 -24.13
CA LEU A 274 -16.04 -19.18 -24.03
C LEU A 274 -17.22 -18.73 -23.15
N PRO A 275 -17.12 -17.57 -22.44
CA PRO A 275 -18.25 -17.15 -21.64
C PRO A 275 -19.46 -16.79 -22.47
N GLU A 276 -20.63 -17.22 -22.01
CA GLU A 276 -21.94 -16.94 -22.63
C GLU A 276 -22.79 -15.96 -21.81
N SER A 277 -22.22 -15.38 -20.74
CA SER A 277 -22.89 -14.41 -19.87
C SER A 277 -21.93 -13.32 -19.37
N GLY A 278 -22.41 -12.50 -18.42
CA GLY A 278 -21.60 -11.52 -17.70
C GLY A 278 -21.04 -10.37 -18.54
N ALA A 279 -19.98 -9.73 -18.02
CA ALA A 279 -19.28 -8.64 -18.68
C ALA A 279 -18.68 -9.04 -20.04
N PHE A 280 -18.23 -10.31 -20.17
CA PHE A 280 -17.65 -10.80 -21.42
C PHE A 280 -18.63 -10.65 -22.59
N MET A 281 -19.88 -11.09 -22.43
CA MET A 281 -20.86 -11.01 -23.51
C MET A 281 -21.28 -9.59 -23.85
N ARG A 282 -21.33 -8.69 -22.87
CA ARG A 282 -21.61 -7.27 -23.12
C ARG A 282 -20.49 -6.63 -23.94
N LEU A 283 -19.23 -6.92 -23.62
CA LEU A 283 -18.06 -6.42 -24.36
C LEU A 283 -17.93 -7.08 -25.74
N ALA A 284 -18.18 -8.38 -25.85
CA ALA A 284 -18.08 -9.14 -27.09
C ALA A 284 -19.03 -8.66 -28.21
N ARG A 285 -20.06 -7.87 -27.86
CA ARG A 285 -20.96 -7.22 -28.84
C ARG A 285 -20.29 -6.05 -29.57
N HIS A 286 -19.26 -5.45 -28.97
CA HIS A 286 -18.63 -4.22 -29.47
C HIS A 286 -17.12 -4.40 -29.75
N PHE A 287 -16.51 -5.45 -29.21
CA PHE A 287 -15.08 -5.74 -29.33
C PHE A 287 -14.83 -7.18 -29.79
N ASP A 288 -13.66 -7.44 -30.39
CA ASP A 288 -13.24 -8.79 -30.77
C ASP A 288 -13.23 -9.73 -29.55
N ARG A 289 -13.96 -10.86 -29.64
CA ARG A 289 -14.03 -11.90 -28.61
C ARG A 289 -12.65 -12.38 -28.17
N ARG A 290 -11.68 -12.45 -29.08
CA ARG A 290 -10.30 -12.86 -28.75
C ARG A 290 -9.61 -11.84 -27.87
N LEU A 291 -9.80 -10.55 -28.14
CA LEU A 291 -9.29 -9.47 -27.31
C LEU A 291 -9.92 -9.52 -25.92
N VAL A 292 -11.25 -9.59 -25.82
CA VAL A 292 -11.98 -9.65 -24.54
C VAL A 292 -11.53 -10.87 -23.73
N SER A 293 -11.34 -12.03 -24.37
CA SER A 293 -10.88 -13.27 -23.71
C SER A 293 -9.48 -13.11 -23.09
N ARG A 294 -8.54 -12.46 -23.78
CA ARG A 294 -7.19 -12.21 -23.25
C ARG A 294 -7.21 -11.26 -22.06
N ILE A 295 -7.94 -10.15 -22.15
CA ILE A 295 -7.88 -9.10 -21.11
C ILE A 295 -8.71 -9.44 -19.86
N LEU A 296 -9.87 -10.09 -20.03
CA LEU A 296 -10.83 -10.32 -18.94
C LEU A 296 -10.66 -11.70 -18.30
N ILE A 297 -10.40 -12.73 -19.11
CA ILE A 297 -10.29 -14.13 -18.65
C ILE A 297 -8.82 -14.54 -18.51
N GLY A 298 -7.95 -14.03 -19.40
CA GLY A 298 -6.55 -14.45 -19.50
C GLY A 298 -6.35 -15.73 -20.30
N ARG A 299 -7.31 -16.11 -21.15
CA ARG A 299 -7.15 -17.26 -22.06
C ARG A 299 -6.31 -16.83 -23.26
N ASN A 300 -5.31 -17.64 -23.63
CA ASN A 300 -4.31 -17.31 -24.66
C ASN A 300 -3.58 -15.98 -24.39
N ALA A 301 -3.48 -15.57 -23.12
CA ALA A 301 -2.75 -14.38 -22.71
C ALA A 301 -1.31 -14.75 -22.35
N GLY A 302 -0.34 -14.03 -22.90
CA GLY A 302 1.07 -14.15 -22.55
C GLY A 302 1.46 -13.30 -21.34
N GLU A 303 2.74 -13.29 -20.99
CA GLU A 303 3.29 -12.44 -19.93
C GLU A 303 3.06 -10.95 -20.21
N ALA A 304 3.25 -10.52 -21.46
CA ALA A 304 3.03 -9.14 -21.90
C ALA A 304 1.58 -8.66 -21.69
N ASP A 305 0.60 -9.57 -21.78
CA ASP A 305 -0.81 -9.22 -21.62
C ASP A 305 -1.17 -8.97 -20.15
N LYS A 306 -0.41 -9.48 -19.17
CA LYS A 306 -0.72 -9.34 -17.73
C LYS A 306 -0.88 -7.89 -17.28
N ALA A 307 -0.14 -6.97 -17.90
CA ALA A 307 -0.21 -5.54 -17.62
C ALA A 307 -1.47 -4.86 -18.18
N GLN A 308 -2.19 -5.51 -19.11
CA GLN A 308 -3.40 -5.00 -19.75
C GLN A 308 -4.69 -5.60 -19.15
N ARG A 309 -4.55 -6.59 -18.26
CA ARG A 309 -5.68 -7.37 -17.74
C ARG A 309 -6.48 -6.64 -16.67
N VAL A 310 -7.79 -6.64 -16.85
CA VAL A 310 -8.74 -6.15 -15.84
C VAL A 310 -8.70 -7.07 -14.63
N ARG A 311 -8.71 -6.47 -13.43
CA ARG A 311 -8.85 -7.20 -12.16
C ARG A 311 -10.25 -6.98 -11.60
N ILE A 312 -10.90 -8.07 -11.23
CA ILE A 312 -12.18 -8.09 -10.53
C ILE A 312 -11.86 -8.51 -9.10
N ILE A 313 -12.01 -7.60 -8.15
CA ILE A 313 -11.55 -7.76 -6.76
C ILE A 313 -12.78 -7.72 -5.84
N PRO A 314 -13.32 -8.87 -5.45
CA PRO A 314 -14.34 -8.92 -4.40
C PRO A 314 -13.78 -8.32 -3.11
N LEU A 315 -14.52 -7.41 -2.49
CA LEU A 315 -14.14 -6.76 -1.25
C LEU A 315 -15.04 -7.29 -0.11
N PRO A 316 -14.51 -8.23 0.70
CA PRO A 316 -15.10 -8.59 1.97
C PRO A 316 -15.36 -7.34 2.82
N SER A 317 -16.45 -7.35 3.57
CA SER A 317 -16.76 -6.25 4.48
C SER A 317 -15.84 -6.36 5.70
N ILE A 318 -15.02 -5.35 5.96
CA ILE A 318 -13.99 -5.32 7.03
C ILE A 318 -14.03 -3.96 7.75
N GLY A 319 -13.21 -3.77 8.79
CA GLY A 319 -13.07 -2.47 9.46
C GLY A 319 -14.05 -2.23 10.62
N HIS A 320 -14.99 -3.15 10.85
CA HIS A 320 -15.83 -3.17 12.04
C HIS A 320 -15.99 -4.60 12.56
N VAL A 321 -15.94 -4.74 13.88
CA VAL A 321 -15.84 -6.03 14.59
C VAL A 321 -17.08 -6.93 14.41
N HIS A 322 -18.25 -6.34 14.20
CA HIS A 322 -19.52 -7.07 14.01
C HIS A 322 -19.80 -7.51 12.58
N VAL A 323 -18.87 -7.26 11.66
CA VAL A 323 -19.07 -7.59 10.25
C VAL A 323 -18.81 -9.08 10.00
N ASP A 324 -19.68 -9.72 9.24
CA ASP A 324 -19.68 -11.16 8.92
C ASP A 324 -18.66 -11.56 7.82
N ARG A 325 -17.79 -10.62 7.41
CA ARG A 325 -16.83 -10.75 6.29
C ARG A 325 -17.46 -11.13 4.95
N GLY A 326 -18.79 -11.04 4.84
CA GLY A 326 -19.51 -11.20 3.58
C GLY A 326 -19.06 -10.18 2.54
N ILE A 327 -18.99 -10.62 1.30
CA ILE A 327 -18.65 -9.79 0.15
C ILE A 327 -19.91 -9.02 -0.24
N ARG A 328 -19.85 -7.69 -0.11
CA ARG A 328 -20.94 -6.78 -0.48
C ARG A 328 -20.56 -5.84 -1.62
N ARG A 329 -19.28 -5.84 -1.98
CA ARG A 329 -18.71 -4.91 -2.95
C ARG A 329 -17.70 -5.61 -3.83
N VAL A 330 -17.56 -5.11 -5.04
CA VAL A 330 -16.56 -5.56 -6.00
C VAL A 330 -15.87 -4.35 -6.59
N LEU A 331 -14.54 -4.33 -6.49
CA LEU A 331 -13.71 -3.33 -7.12
C LEU A 331 -13.25 -3.83 -8.49
N ILE A 332 -13.55 -3.07 -9.53
CA ILE A 332 -13.05 -3.30 -10.88
C ILE A 332 -11.85 -2.40 -11.09
N GLU A 333 -10.68 -2.99 -11.30
CA GLU A 333 -9.46 -2.26 -11.60
C GLU A 333 -9.05 -2.48 -13.06
N VAL A 334 -9.02 -1.39 -13.82
CA VAL A 334 -8.62 -1.33 -15.22
C VAL A 334 -7.21 -0.76 -15.29
N PRO A 335 -6.20 -1.56 -15.68
CA PRO A 335 -4.85 -1.04 -15.83
C PRO A 335 -4.81 -0.02 -16.97
N PRO A 336 -3.86 0.92 -16.95
CA PRO A 336 -3.86 2.04 -17.88
C PRO A 336 -3.56 1.61 -19.33
N ASP A 337 -2.93 0.44 -19.51
CA ASP A 337 -2.60 -0.12 -20.82
C ASP A 337 -3.68 -1.09 -21.35
N CYS A 338 -4.84 -1.15 -20.68
CA CYS A 338 -5.97 -1.92 -21.16
C CYS A 338 -6.43 -1.37 -22.53
N PRO A 339 -6.57 -2.21 -23.57
CA PRO A 339 -7.01 -1.78 -24.89
C PRO A 339 -8.49 -1.39 -24.96
N ILE A 340 -9.28 -1.79 -23.97
CA ILE A 340 -10.68 -1.37 -23.80
C ILE A 340 -10.72 -0.24 -22.76
N SER A 341 -11.46 0.83 -23.04
CA SER A 341 -11.51 2.00 -22.16
C SER A 341 -12.11 1.64 -20.79
N ALA A 342 -11.68 2.33 -19.74
CA ALA A 342 -12.22 2.11 -18.40
C ALA A 342 -13.74 2.40 -18.32
N ASN A 343 -14.26 3.30 -19.17
CA ASN A 343 -15.68 3.60 -19.27
C ASN A 343 -16.46 2.42 -19.88
N ASP A 344 -15.95 1.80 -20.94
CA ASP A 344 -16.59 0.63 -21.56
C ASP A 344 -16.55 -0.58 -20.62
N ILE A 345 -15.44 -0.77 -19.90
CA ILE A 345 -15.36 -1.79 -18.84
C ILE A 345 -16.40 -1.50 -17.76
N THR A 346 -16.45 -0.27 -17.25
CA THR A 346 -17.43 0.14 -16.22
C THR A 346 -18.88 -0.10 -16.68
N TRP A 347 -19.20 0.28 -17.92
CA TRP A 347 -20.51 0.02 -18.53
C TRP A 347 -20.83 -1.48 -18.60
N ALA A 348 -19.85 -2.31 -18.95
CA ALA A 348 -20.04 -3.76 -19.04
C ALA A 348 -20.35 -4.39 -17.68
N PHE A 349 -19.88 -3.80 -16.57
CA PHE A 349 -20.16 -4.26 -15.21
C PHE A 349 -21.44 -3.66 -14.60
N SER A 350 -21.81 -2.43 -14.98
CA SER A 350 -22.98 -1.74 -14.42
C SER A 350 -24.29 -2.44 -14.73
N GLY A 351 -25.09 -2.74 -13.69
CA GLY A 351 -26.37 -3.44 -13.81
C GLY A 351 -26.22 -4.89 -14.28
N LEU A 352 -25.08 -5.55 -13.97
CA LEU A 352 -24.96 -6.99 -14.18
C LEU A 352 -25.75 -7.74 -13.11
N GLU A 353 -26.60 -8.65 -13.55
CA GLU A 353 -27.26 -9.62 -12.67
C GLU A 353 -26.24 -10.66 -12.19
N VAL A 354 -26.19 -10.86 -10.88
CA VAL A 354 -25.29 -11.78 -10.17
C VAL A 354 -26.06 -13.00 -9.69
N GLU A 355 -27.27 -12.80 -9.18
CA GLU A 355 -28.18 -13.87 -8.79
C GLU A 355 -29.56 -13.55 -9.36
N ALA A 356 -30.14 -14.51 -10.08
CA ALA A 356 -31.47 -14.39 -10.64
C ALA A 356 -32.54 -14.34 -9.54
N GLN A 357 -33.72 -13.87 -9.89
CA GLN A 357 -34.88 -13.88 -9.02
C GLN A 357 -35.23 -15.32 -8.63
N ASP A 358 -35.32 -15.57 -7.32
CA ASP A 358 -35.71 -16.87 -6.78
C ASP A 358 -37.23 -16.95 -6.77
N VAL A 359 -37.80 -17.90 -7.52
CA VAL A 359 -39.23 -18.11 -7.67
C VAL A 359 -39.54 -19.55 -7.32
N ASP A 360 -40.45 -19.74 -6.37
CA ASP A 360 -40.98 -21.06 -6.05
C ASP A 360 -41.74 -21.58 -7.29
N ILE A 361 -41.27 -22.69 -7.85
CA ILE A 361 -41.76 -23.22 -9.13
C ILE A 361 -43.17 -23.81 -8.97
N GLU A 362 -43.56 -24.24 -7.77
CA GLU A 362 -44.87 -24.84 -7.50
C GLU A 362 -45.95 -23.80 -7.19
N THR A 363 -45.59 -22.71 -6.53
CA THR A 363 -46.54 -21.67 -6.09
C THR A 363 -46.48 -20.38 -6.92
N GLY A 364 -45.39 -20.15 -7.66
CA GLY A 364 -45.14 -18.92 -8.40
C GLY A 364 -44.76 -17.73 -7.51
N GLU A 365 -44.54 -17.94 -6.21
CA GLU A 365 -44.17 -16.89 -5.26
C GLU A 365 -42.68 -16.49 -5.43
N ILE A 366 -42.42 -15.18 -5.35
CA ILE A 366 -41.07 -14.64 -5.40
C ILE A 366 -40.43 -14.81 -4.02
N MET A 367 -39.49 -15.75 -3.90
CA MET A 367 -38.77 -16.07 -2.67
C MET A 367 -37.56 -15.14 -2.44
N GLY A 368 -37.02 -14.54 -3.49
CA GLY A 368 -35.86 -13.65 -3.40
C GLY A 368 -35.74 -12.69 -4.57
N SER A 369 -35.48 -11.41 -4.27
CA SER A 369 -35.20 -10.39 -5.29
C SER A 369 -33.83 -10.62 -5.97
N PRO A 370 -33.69 -10.30 -7.27
CA PRO A 370 -32.43 -10.47 -7.99
C PRO A 370 -31.32 -9.62 -7.37
N VAL A 371 -30.09 -10.11 -7.47
CA VAL A 371 -28.90 -9.37 -7.02
C VAL A 371 -28.20 -8.79 -8.23
N GLU A 372 -27.94 -7.49 -8.20
CA GLU A 372 -27.27 -6.78 -9.28
C GLU A 372 -26.05 -5.99 -8.80
N LEU A 373 -25.17 -5.68 -9.75
CA LEU A 373 -23.98 -4.87 -9.54
C LEU A 373 -24.27 -3.40 -9.85
N VAL A 374 -24.27 -2.54 -8.83
CA VAL A 374 -24.59 -1.10 -8.95
C VAL A 374 -23.35 -0.27 -8.62
N PRO A 375 -22.98 0.77 -9.42
CA PRO A 375 -21.88 1.66 -9.06
C PRO A 375 -22.06 2.22 -7.64
N ALA A 376 -21.01 2.19 -6.83
CA ALA A 376 -21.08 2.64 -5.45
C ALA A 376 -21.05 4.17 -5.36
N ASP A 377 -21.95 4.75 -4.55
CA ASP A 377 -21.97 6.18 -4.24
C ASP A 377 -20.93 6.58 -3.17
N ASP A 378 -20.41 5.60 -2.43
CA ASP A 378 -19.44 5.77 -1.34
C ASP A 378 -18.26 4.80 -1.51
N ASP A 379 -17.05 5.35 -1.45
CA ASP A 379 -15.80 4.62 -1.59
C ASP A 379 -15.02 4.45 -0.28
N ALA A 380 -15.57 4.86 0.86
CA ALA A 380 -14.91 4.79 2.18
C ALA A 380 -14.40 3.38 2.50
N MET A 381 -15.07 2.33 2.03
CA MET A 381 -14.64 0.94 2.21
C MET A 381 -13.22 0.67 1.65
N LEU A 382 -12.80 1.39 0.61
CA LEU A 382 -11.49 1.27 -0.04
C LEU A 382 -10.34 1.61 0.91
N MET A 383 -10.54 2.54 1.86
CA MET A 383 -9.51 2.94 2.81
C MET A 383 -9.08 1.78 3.71
N HIS A 384 -9.98 0.84 4.00
CA HIS A 384 -9.68 -0.35 4.80
C HIS A 384 -8.77 -1.34 4.06
N TYR A 385 -8.63 -1.21 2.75
CA TYR A 385 -7.73 -1.99 1.91
C TYR A 385 -6.48 -1.20 1.49
N GLY A 386 -6.23 -0.03 2.12
CA GLY A 386 -5.08 0.82 1.81
C GLY A 386 -5.23 1.60 0.50
N ILE A 387 -6.45 1.76 -0.02
CA ILE A 387 -6.74 2.40 -1.31
C ILE A 387 -7.36 3.78 -1.09
N GLY A 388 -6.90 4.79 -1.84
CA GLY A 388 -7.42 6.16 -1.80
C GLY A 388 -6.55 7.11 -0.98
N GLU A 389 -6.78 8.42 -1.10
CA GLU A 389 -5.97 9.45 -0.43
C GLU A 389 -6.12 9.42 1.11
N ALA A 390 -7.29 9.00 1.60
CA ALA A 390 -7.56 8.86 3.03
C ALA A 390 -6.93 7.61 3.67
N ALA A 391 -6.28 6.75 2.87
CA ALA A 391 -5.71 5.50 3.35
C ALA A 391 -4.28 5.69 3.85
N THR A 392 -4.03 5.42 5.13
CA THR A 392 -2.67 5.36 5.69
C THR A 392 -1.92 4.15 5.12
N PRO A 393 -0.68 4.32 4.61
CA PRO A 393 0.14 3.19 4.20
C PRO A 393 0.54 2.35 5.42
N SER A 394 0.74 1.04 5.23
CA SER A 394 1.04 0.11 6.32
C SER A 394 2.30 -0.69 6.05
N HIS A 395 3.05 -0.95 7.12
CA HIS A 395 4.16 -1.91 7.12
C HIS A 395 3.66 -3.35 7.14
N LEU A 396 2.52 -3.63 7.79
CA LEU A 396 2.04 -4.98 8.03
C LEU A 396 0.75 -5.25 7.27
N TRP A 397 0.72 -6.33 6.52
CA TRP A 397 -0.40 -6.75 5.67
C TRP A 397 -0.75 -8.21 5.90
N ARG A 398 -2.04 -8.52 6.01
CA ARG A 398 -2.56 -9.89 6.18
C ARG A 398 -3.55 -10.23 5.09
N SER A 399 -3.51 -11.47 4.59
CA SER A 399 -4.43 -11.92 3.55
C SER A 399 -5.84 -12.17 4.09
N VAL A 400 -6.83 -11.49 3.50
CA VAL A 400 -8.26 -11.68 3.76
C VAL A 400 -8.79 -12.88 2.97
N THR A 401 -8.37 -13.05 1.72
CA THR A 401 -8.58 -14.28 0.93
C THR A 401 -7.23 -14.95 0.67
N PRO A 402 -7.14 -16.28 0.69
CA PRO A 402 -5.86 -16.99 0.59
C PRO A 402 -5.20 -16.77 -0.77
N LEU A 403 -3.87 -16.81 -0.80
CA LEU A 403 -3.08 -16.75 -2.01
C LEU A 403 -2.98 -18.16 -2.62
N ALA A 404 -3.20 -18.25 -3.94
CA ALA A 404 -2.94 -19.48 -4.69
C ALA A 404 -1.48 -19.55 -5.15
N LEU A 405 -0.70 -20.42 -4.50
CA LEU A 405 0.75 -20.62 -4.68
C LEU A 405 1.03 -22.00 -5.30
N PRO A 406 0.98 -22.14 -6.64
CA PRO A 406 1.11 -23.42 -7.33
C PRO A 406 2.40 -24.20 -7.05
N THR A 407 3.53 -23.53 -6.83
CA THR A 407 4.82 -24.22 -6.59
C THR A 407 5.00 -24.64 -5.13
N ALA A 408 4.20 -24.07 -4.23
CA ALA A 408 4.19 -24.39 -2.80
C ALA A 408 3.03 -25.34 -2.41
N ALA A 409 2.67 -26.26 -3.31
CA ALA A 409 1.62 -27.25 -3.05
C ALA A 409 2.04 -28.24 -1.96
N ARG A 410 1.24 -28.36 -0.90
CA ARG A 410 1.47 -29.35 0.16
C ARG A 410 1.25 -30.78 -0.33
N ARG A 411 2.08 -31.72 0.13
CA ARG A 411 1.83 -33.16 -0.09
C ARG A 411 0.48 -33.59 0.51
N HIS A 412 -0.32 -34.32 -0.27
CA HIS A 412 -1.56 -34.93 0.18
C HIS A 412 -1.27 -36.04 1.19
N ILE A 413 -1.99 -36.04 2.32
CA ILE A 413 -1.97 -37.13 3.30
C ILE A 413 -3.38 -37.67 3.36
N ASP A 414 -3.54 -38.97 3.08
CA ASP A 414 -4.80 -39.66 3.27
C ASP A 414 -5.21 -39.57 4.75
N PRO A 415 -6.42 -39.05 5.08
CA PRO A 415 -6.93 -39.00 6.44
C PRO A 415 -6.82 -40.33 7.19
N ALA A 416 -6.98 -41.47 6.50
CA ALA A 416 -6.90 -42.81 7.08
C ALA A 416 -5.46 -43.22 7.49
N ARG A 417 -4.43 -42.54 6.97
CA ARG A 417 -3.00 -42.83 7.24
C ARG A 417 -2.27 -41.69 7.94
N ARG A 418 -3.01 -40.76 8.58
CA ARG A 418 -2.42 -39.59 9.27
C ARG A 418 -1.38 -39.95 10.34
N HIS A 419 -1.60 -41.05 11.06
CA HIS A 419 -0.68 -41.52 12.11
C HIS A 419 0.62 -42.14 11.56
N GLU A 420 0.58 -42.72 10.35
CA GLU A 420 1.73 -43.38 9.72
C GLU A 420 2.52 -42.45 8.79
N GLN A 421 1.85 -41.46 8.19
CA GLN A 421 2.42 -40.55 7.18
C GLN A 421 2.45 -39.08 7.64
N GLY A 422 2.46 -38.86 8.96
CA GLY A 422 2.60 -37.54 9.55
C GLY A 422 3.83 -36.82 8.98
N LYS A 423 3.66 -35.55 8.60
CA LYS A 423 4.76 -34.75 8.06
C LYS A 423 5.78 -34.47 9.14
N SER A 424 7.06 -34.64 8.81
CA SER A 424 8.13 -34.21 9.71
C SER A 424 8.14 -32.68 9.84
N GLY A 425 8.67 -32.17 10.95
CA GLY A 425 8.87 -30.72 11.11
C GLY A 425 9.76 -30.11 10.00
N ALA A 426 10.71 -30.90 9.46
CA ALA A 426 11.55 -30.51 8.33
C ALA A 426 10.74 -30.36 7.03
N GLU A 427 9.82 -31.29 6.75
CA GLU A 427 8.90 -31.20 5.60
C GLU A 427 8.01 -29.95 5.72
N TYR A 428 7.44 -29.70 6.91
CA TYR A 428 6.62 -28.52 7.16
C TYR A 428 7.38 -27.20 6.94
N SER A 429 8.61 -27.10 7.48
CA SER A 429 9.46 -25.93 7.30
C SER A 429 9.85 -25.71 5.84
N SER A 430 10.11 -26.79 5.08
CA SER A 430 10.42 -26.70 3.65
C SER A 430 9.22 -26.19 2.84
N GLU A 431 8.01 -26.68 3.12
CA GLU A 431 6.78 -26.22 2.46
C GLU A 431 6.54 -24.72 2.71
N GLN A 432 6.73 -24.26 3.96
CA GLN A 432 6.59 -22.83 4.30
C GLN A 432 7.65 -21.96 3.63
N LYS A 433 8.91 -22.41 3.57
CA LYS A 433 9.99 -21.69 2.88
C LYS A 433 9.68 -21.54 1.39
N GLN A 434 9.17 -22.59 0.74
CA GLN A 434 8.76 -22.51 -0.66
C GLN A 434 7.62 -21.51 -0.88
N ALA A 435 6.61 -21.52 0.00
CA ALA A 435 5.53 -20.53 -0.03
C ALA A 435 6.05 -19.09 0.14
N CYS A 436 6.95 -18.85 1.09
CA CYS A 436 7.57 -17.54 1.30
C CYS A 436 8.37 -17.08 0.06
N HIS A 437 9.11 -17.99 -0.57
CA HIS A 437 9.84 -17.71 -1.80
C HIS A 437 8.91 -17.32 -2.96
N GLU A 438 7.80 -18.05 -3.14
CA GLU A 438 6.81 -17.77 -4.18
C GLU A 438 6.08 -16.43 -3.92
N ILE A 439 5.80 -16.08 -2.66
CA ILE A 439 5.25 -14.77 -2.28
C ILE A 439 6.22 -13.65 -2.67
N ALA A 440 7.52 -13.79 -2.41
CA ALA A 440 8.52 -12.81 -2.80
C ALA A 440 8.59 -12.63 -4.33
N GLN A 441 8.43 -13.71 -5.10
CA GLN A 441 8.29 -13.63 -6.56
C GLN A 441 6.98 -12.92 -6.97
N ALA A 442 5.87 -13.24 -6.32
CA ALA A 442 4.57 -12.63 -6.61
C ALA A 442 4.55 -11.12 -6.37
N LEU A 443 5.21 -10.64 -5.30
CA LEU A 443 5.39 -9.21 -5.02
C LEU A 443 6.14 -8.50 -6.16
N ARG A 444 7.26 -9.07 -6.62
CA ARG A 444 8.01 -8.54 -7.78
C ARG A 444 7.15 -8.47 -9.04
N HIS A 445 6.35 -9.50 -9.31
CA HIS A 445 5.42 -9.53 -10.44
C HIS A 445 4.27 -8.52 -10.31
N ALA A 446 3.88 -8.17 -9.08
CA ALA A 446 2.89 -7.13 -8.80
C ALA A 446 3.48 -5.71 -8.87
N GLY A 447 4.79 -5.57 -9.08
CA GLY A 447 5.49 -4.28 -9.07
C GLY A 447 5.81 -3.75 -7.66
N LEU A 448 5.48 -4.52 -6.62
CA LEU A 448 5.80 -4.21 -5.23
C LEU A 448 7.22 -4.69 -4.93
N ARG A 449 8.19 -3.76 -5.02
CA ARG A 449 9.62 -4.04 -4.88
C ARG A 449 10.21 -3.57 -3.55
N ASP A 450 9.37 -3.05 -2.65
CA ASP A 450 9.77 -2.64 -1.31
C ASP A 450 10.41 -3.80 -0.55
N ARG A 451 11.40 -3.47 0.27
CA ARG A 451 12.15 -4.48 1.04
C ARG A 451 11.20 -5.13 2.06
N ILE A 452 11.18 -6.45 2.07
CA ILE A 452 10.41 -7.25 3.02
C ILE A 452 11.28 -7.56 4.23
N THR A 453 10.76 -7.35 5.45
CA THR A 453 11.42 -7.71 6.71
C THR A 453 10.98 -9.08 7.19
N HIS A 454 9.71 -9.43 6.99
CA HIS A 454 9.13 -10.69 7.45
C HIS A 454 8.04 -11.21 6.49
N VAL A 455 7.98 -12.53 6.35
CA VAL A 455 6.86 -13.24 5.69
C VAL A 455 6.50 -14.45 6.55
N HIS A 456 5.22 -14.55 6.91
CA HIS A 456 4.67 -15.69 7.63
C HIS A 456 3.48 -16.28 6.86
N VAL A 457 3.36 -17.61 6.86
CA VAL A 457 2.31 -18.32 6.12
C VAL A 457 1.63 -19.38 6.97
N GLN A 458 0.31 -19.48 6.85
CA GLN A 458 -0.52 -20.44 7.58
C GLN A 458 -1.78 -20.83 6.80
N ARG A 459 -2.54 -21.79 7.33
CA ARG A 459 -3.78 -22.29 6.71
C ARG A 459 -5.02 -21.66 7.33
N GLU A 460 -4.91 -21.35 8.61
CA GLU A 460 -5.90 -20.67 9.43
C GLU A 460 -5.96 -19.19 9.05
N PRO A 461 -7.15 -18.56 9.08
CA PRO A 461 -7.25 -17.13 8.89
C PRO A 461 -6.53 -16.38 10.01
N PHE A 462 -6.06 -15.16 9.72
CA PHE A 462 -5.45 -14.30 10.74
C PHE A 462 -6.47 -13.61 11.65
N GLU A 463 -7.72 -13.51 11.22
CA GLU A 463 -8.79 -12.83 11.97
C GLU A 463 -9.89 -13.83 12.34
N ALA A 464 -10.56 -13.59 13.48
CA ALA A 464 -11.51 -14.53 14.08
C ALA A 464 -12.72 -14.90 13.20
N ARG A 465 -13.12 -14.01 12.27
CA ARG A 465 -14.26 -14.22 11.35
C ARG A 465 -13.81 -14.55 9.92
N GLY A 466 -12.52 -14.85 9.72
CA GLY A 466 -12.02 -15.35 8.45
C GLY A 466 -12.35 -16.83 8.26
N GLU A 467 -12.05 -17.33 7.07
CA GLU A 467 -12.26 -18.73 6.71
C GLU A 467 -10.93 -19.42 6.46
N ARG A 468 -10.86 -20.74 6.67
CA ARG A 468 -9.65 -21.51 6.38
C ARG A 468 -9.34 -21.51 4.88
N ALA A 469 -8.05 -21.54 4.54
CA ALA A 469 -7.62 -21.50 3.14
C ALA A 469 -8.20 -22.64 2.28
N GLU A 470 -8.44 -23.82 2.85
CA GLU A 470 -9.04 -24.95 2.12
C GLU A 470 -10.46 -24.67 1.61
N ALA A 471 -11.23 -23.84 2.32
CA ALA A 471 -12.63 -23.57 2.02
C ALA A 471 -12.82 -22.73 0.74
N PHE A 472 -11.75 -22.09 0.26
CA PHE A 472 -11.74 -21.31 -0.98
C PHE A 472 -11.37 -22.13 -2.23
N ALA A 473 -11.11 -23.43 -2.08
CA ALA A 473 -10.74 -24.29 -3.21
C ALA A 473 -11.95 -24.71 -4.05
N ASP A 474 -13.12 -24.82 -3.42
CA ASP A 474 -14.32 -25.36 -4.06
C ASP A 474 -14.79 -24.51 -5.24
N GLY A 475 -15.17 -25.16 -6.34
CA GLY A 475 -15.54 -24.50 -7.59
C GLY A 475 -14.39 -23.75 -8.29
N THR A 476 -13.13 -23.88 -7.83
CA THR A 476 -11.98 -23.22 -8.45
C THR A 476 -11.03 -24.22 -9.12
N ARG A 477 -10.18 -23.71 -10.01
CA ARG A 477 -9.07 -24.50 -10.59
C ARG A 477 -7.90 -24.74 -9.63
N PHE A 478 -7.93 -24.16 -8.43
CA PHE A 478 -6.82 -24.20 -7.49
C PHE A 478 -7.00 -25.35 -6.50
N SER A 479 -5.98 -26.18 -6.36
CA SER A 479 -6.02 -27.23 -5.35
C SER A 479 -6.00 -26.62 -3.96
N LYS A 480 -6.78 -27.16 -3.02
CA LYS A 480 -6.73 -26.76 -1.60
C LYS A 480 -5.31 -26.76 -1.04
N HIS A 481 -4.44 -27.64 -1.53
CA HIS A 481 -3.05 -27.75 -1.09
C HIS A 481 -2.16 -26.58 -1.50
N GLN A 482 -2.59 -25.74 -2.45
CA GLN A 482 -1.87 -24.56 -2.96
C GLN A 482 -2.30 -23.24 -2.29
N LEU A 483 -3.38 -23.25 -1.50
CA LEU A 483 -3.97 -22.03 -0.95
C LEU A 483 -3.38 -21.67 0.43
N TRP A 484 -2.76 -20.52 0.61
CA TRP A 484 -2.16 -20.12 1.90
C TRP A 484 -2.63 -18.74 2.34
N HIS A 485 -2.89 -18.55 3.63
CA HIS A 485 -2.91 -17.20 4.19
C HIS A 485 -1.47 -16.73 4.40
N ALA A 486 -1.22 -15.45 4.16
CA ALA A 486 0.08 -14.82 4.31
C ALA A 486 -0.01 -13.53 5.12
N GLU A 487 1.00 -13.32 5.97
CA GLU A 487 1.32 -12.04 6.59
C GLU A 487 2.66 -11.56 6.02
N ILE A 488 2.72 -10.29 5.64
CA ILE A 488 3.88 -9.67 5.02
C ILE A 488 4.18 -8.37 5.76
N GLU A 489 5.42 -8.23 6.20
CA GLU A 489 5.94 -7.01 6.80
C GLU A 489 6.96 -6.36 5.85
N PHE A 490 6.74 -5.09 5.55
CA PHE A 490 7.60 -4.25 4.72
C PHE A 490 8.46 -3.33 5.60
N ALA A 491 9.69 -3.10 5.17
CA ALA A 491 10.62 -2.17 5.82
C ALA A 491 10.09 -0.73 5.78
N GLU A 492 9.44 -0.35 4.67
CA GLU A 492 8.79 0.94 4.45
C GLU A 492 7.28 0.74 4.31
N PRO A 493 6.43 1.70 4.69
CA PRO A 493 4.99 1.53 4.63
C PRO A 493 4.49 1.57 3.18
N VAL A 494 3.64 0.62 2.80
CA VAL A 494 3.15 0.43 1.41
C VAL A 494 1.65 0.74 1.33
N HIS A 495 1.20 1.28 0.19
CA HIS A 495 -0.23 1.50 -0.13
C HIS A 495 -0.85 0.29 -0.83
N GLY A 496 -2.16 0.13 -0.67
CA GLY A 496 -2.95 -0.89 -1.36
C GLY A 496 -3.45 -0.48 -2.75
N PRO A 497 -4.18 -1.38 -3.42
CA PRO A 497 -4.52 -2.73 -2.98
C PRO A 497 -3.35 -3.70 -3.19
N ILE A 498 -3.16 -4.60 -2.23
CA ILE A 498 -2.24 -5.73 -2.39
C ILE A 498 -3.07 -6.97 -2.72
N VAL A 499 -2.90 -7.49 -3.95
CA VAL A 499 -3.54 -8.73 -4.43
C VAL A 499 -2.49 -9.62 -5.07
N LEU A 500 -2.21 -10.78 -4.47
CA LEU A 500 -1.05 -11.62 -4.80
C LEU A 500 -1.43 -13.05 -5.19
N GLY A 501 -0.44 -13.77 -5.71
CA GLY A 501 -0.61 -15.16 -6.16
C GLY A 501 -1.27 -15.31 -7.52
N SER A 502 -1.44 -16.56 -7.94
CA SER A 502 -2.02 -16.93 -9.24
C SER A 502 -3.54 -16.71 -9.31
N GLY A 503 -4.18 -16.54 -8.15
CA GLY A 503 -5.61 -16.28 -7.97
C GLY A 503 -6.01 -14.81 -8.04
N ARG A 504 -5.07 -13.87 -8.22
CA ARG A 504 -5.31 -12.41 -8.22
C ARG A 504 -6.28 -11.88 -9.30
N TYR A 505 -6.60 -12.70 -10.31
CA TYR A 505 -7.58 -12.39 -11.36
C TYR A 505 -8.89 -13.18 -11.19
N LEU A 506 -9.02 -13.93 -10.09
CA LEU A 506 -10.10 -14.87 -9.79
C LEU A 506 -10.60 -14.70 -8.34
N GLY A 507 -10.51 -13.49 -7.79
CA GLY A 507 -11.05 -13.15 -6.47
C GLY A 507 -10.27 -13.68 -5.26
N LEU A 508 -9.05 -14.19 -5.46
CA LEU A 508 -8.19 -14.71 -4.39
C LEU A 508 -6.92 -13.86 -4.19
N GLY A 509 -6.29 -14.00 -3.03
CA GLY A 509 -5.03 -13.35 -2.66
C GLY A 509 -5.13 -11.89 -2.23
N LEU A 510 -6.34 -11.41 -1.90
CA LEU A 510 -6.56 -10.05 -1.40
C LEU A 510 -5.98 -9.91 0.01
N MET A 511 -5.25 -8.83 0.25
CA MET A 511 -4.70 -8.48 1.56
C MET A 511 -5.28 -7.16 2.08
N ALA A 512 -5.31 -7.04 3.39
CA ALA A 512 -5.68 -5.81 4.10
C ALA A 512 -4.52 -5.35 4.99
N PRO A 513 -4.32 -4.03 5.13
CA PRO A 513 -3.36 -3.48 6.07
C PRO A 513 -3.81 -3.81 7.50
N VAL A 514 -2.88 -4.27 8.31
CA VAL A 514 -3.09 -4.33 9.75
C VAL A 514 -2.96 -2.91 10.26
N ARG A 515 -4.09 -2.32 10.65
CA ARG A 515 -4.08 -1.06 11.38
C ARG A 515 -3.40 -1.34 12.72
N LYS A 516 -2.11 -1.02 12.81
CA LYS A 516 -1.50 -0.76 14.10
C LYS A 516 -2.36 0.32 14.72
N ALA A 517 -2.96 0.05 15.88
CA ALA A 517 -3.81 1.05 16.52
C ALA A 517 -2.96 2.31 16.72
N GLU A 518 -3.22 3.36 15.93
CA GLU A 518 -2.55 4.65 16.10
C GLU A 518 -2.92 5.12 17.50
N GLY A 519 -1.97 5.04 18.43
CA GLY A 519 -2.22 5.31 19.85
C GLY A 519 -2.23 4.11 20.79
N VAL A 520 -1.97 2.88 20.35
CA VAL A 520 -1.63 1.76 21.25
C VAL A 520 -0.20 1.30 20.99
N PHE A 521 0.64 1.37 22.01
CA PHE A 521 2.00 0.85 21.97
C PHE A 521 2.10 -0.32 22.95
N ALA A 522 2.36 -1.51 22.42
CA ALA A 522 2.47 -2.74 23.20
C ALA A 522 3.91 -3.24 23.26
N PHE A 523 4.30 -3.75 24.42
CA PHE A 523 5.60 -4.34 24.68
C PHE A 523 5.43 -5.65 25.44
N ALA A 524 5.81 -6.75 24.82
CA ALA A 524 5.93 -8.04 25.48
C ALA A 524 7.11 -8.00 26.47
N ILE A 525 6.88 -8.49 27.68
CA ILE A 525 7.90 -8.66 28.71
C ILE A 525 8.53 -10.04 28.48
N VAL A 526 9.74 -10.07 27.95
CA VAL A 526 10.40 -11.34 27.59
C VAL A 526 11.37 -11.85 28.65
N ASP A 527 11.68 -11.03 29.67
CA ASP A 527 12.59 -11.37 30.76
C ASP A 527 12.50 -10.37 31.92
N GLY A 528 12.95 -10.78 33.11
CA GLY A 528 13.24 -9.90 34.24
C GLY A 528 12.06 -9.51 35.13
N MET A 529 10.87 -10.06 34.89
CA MET A 529 9.69 -9.84 35.73
C MET A 529 9.67 -10.80 36.92
N PRO A 530 9.71 -10.31 38.17
CA PRO A 530 9.57 -11.18 39.34
C PRO A 530 8.11 -11.63 39.51
N ALA A 531 7.90 -12.80 40.12
CA ALA A 531 6.56 -13.29 40.45
C ALA A 531 5.78 -12.36 41.40
N SER A 532 6.48 -11.51 42.16
CA SER A 532 5.91 -10.51 43.06
C SER A 532 5.69 -9.14 42.40
N ALA A 533 5.69 -9.05 41.06
CA ALA A 533 5.53 -7.79 40.36
C ALA A 533 4.13 -7.21 40.57
N GLU A 534 4.08 -5.97 41.04
CA GLU A 534 2.84 -5.25 41.31
C GLU A 534 2.40 -4.42 40.09
N PRO A 535 1.19 -4.65 39.51
CA PRO A 535 0.72 -3.96 38.31
C PRO A 535 0.79 -2.44 38.42
N LEU A 536 0.28 -1.87 39.53
CA LEU A 536 0.27 -0.43 39.75
C LEU A 536 1.68 0.17 39.84
N ALA A 537 2.64 -0.59 40.36
CA ALA A 537 4.03 -0.16 40.44
C ALA A 537 4.71 -0.19 39.06
N LEU A 538 4.43 -1.22 38.25
CA LEU A 538 4.88 -1.33 36.86
C LEU A 538 4.31 -0.19 36.00
N ALA A 539 3.02 0.13 36.11
CA ALA A 539 2.41 1.25 35.39
C ALA A 539 3.09 2.59 35.70
N ARG A 540 3.40 2.84 36.98
CA ARG A 540 4.13 4.06 37.39
C ARG A 540 5.56 4.10 36.85
N ALA A 541 6.25 2.96 36.84
CA ALA A 541 7.60 2.86 36.27
C ALA A 541 7.57 3.13 34.76
N LEU A 542 6.64 2.50 34.05
CA LEU A 542 6.42 2.71 32.62
C LEU A 542 6.12 4.18 32.32
N ARG A 543 5.20 4.80 33.06
CA ARG A 543 4.88 6.23 32.91
C ARG A 543 6.12 7.12 33.04
N ARG A 544 6.92 6.93 34.08
CA ARG A 544 8.15 7.72 34.29
C ARG A 544 9.15 7.52 33.15
N ALA A 545 9.31 6.28 32.69
CA ALA A 545 10.21 5.97 31.57
C ALA A 545 9.74 6.66 30.28
N VAL A 546 8.45 6.59 29.96
CA VAL A 546 7.88 7.23 28.77
C VAL A 546 8.05 8.74 28.81
N MET A 547 7.74 9.40 29.94
CA MET A 547 7.95 10.83 30.11
C MET A 547 9.42 11.24 29.91
N ALA A 548 10.36 10.49 30.49
CA ALA A 548 11.79 10.76 30.33
C ALA A 548 12.26 10.62 28.87
N ARG A 549 11.74 9.63 28.14
CA ARG A 549 12.06 9.43 26.72
C ARG A 549 11.46 10.51 25.84
N VAL A 550 10.22 10.92 26.09
CA VAL A 550 9.60 12.05 25.36
C VAL A 550 10.36 13.35 25.62
N GLN A 551 10.77 13.61 26.87
CA GLN A 551 11.61 14.76 27.21
C GLN A 551 12.93 14.76 26.43
N ALA A 552 13.56 13.60 26.24
CA ALA A 552 14.80 13.49 25.48
C ALA A 552 14.63 13.83 23.99
N VAL A 553 13.44 13.55 23.42
CA VAL A 553 13.10 13.93 22.03
C VAL A 553 12.84 15.43 21.91
N LEU A 554 12.10 16.03 22.85
CA LEU A 554 11.74 17.45 22.81
C LEU A 554 12.85 18.40 23.31
N GLY A 555 13.83 17.87 24.05
CA GLY A 555 14.91 18.62 24.69
C GLY A 555 14.61 19.00 26.14
N ASN A 556 15.64 19.08 26.98
CA ASN A 556 15.51 19.22 28.44
C ASN A 556 14.84 20.51 28.94
N SER A 557 14.71 21.52 28.08
CA SER A 557 14.09 22.81 28.42
C SER A 557 12.62 22.93 27.97
N ALA A 558 12.08 21.92 27.30
CA ALA A 558 10.71 21.92 26.81
C ALA A 558 9.73 21.43 27.88
N ASP A 559 8.59 22.09 28.02
CA ASP A 559 7.51 21.63 28.91
C ASP A 559 6.78 20.43 28.29
N LEU A 560 6.55 19.39 29.08
CA LEU A 560 5.77 18.23 28.65
C LEU A 560 4.27 18.55 28.69
N ALA A 561 3.61 18.39 27.54
CA ALA A 561 2.17 18.59 27.41
C ALA A 561 1.34 17.69 28.34
N LEU A 562 0.12 18.14 28.66
CA LEU A 562 -0.88 17.39 29.43
C LEU A 562 -1.06 15.97 28.88
N PHE A 563 -0.99 15.79 27.56
CA PHE A 563 -1.09 14.50 26.89
C PHE A 563 -0.14 13.44 27.48
N PHE A 564 1.09 13.83 27.83
CA PHE A 564 2.10 12.93 28.40
C PHE A 564 2.06 12.89 29.94
N THR A 565 1.80 14.03 30.57
CA THR A 565 1.93 14.18 32.02
C THR A 565 0.64 13.85 32.77
N GLY A 566 -0.53 14.07 32.18
CA GLY A 566 -1.81 14.10 32.89
C GLY A 566 -1.96 15.24 33.88
N HIS A 567 -1.11 16.28 33.78
CA HIS A 567 -1.13 17.46 34.64
C HIS A 567 -1.38 18.72 33.80
N GLU A 568 -2.08 19.67 34.39
CA GLU A 568 -2.28 21.01 33.84
C GLU A 568 -0.96 21.81 33.89
N PRO A 569 -0.85 22.94 33.14
CA PRO A 569 0.34 23.78 33.18
C PRO A 569 0.73 24.30 34.58
N ASP A 570 -0.22 24.34 35.51
CA ASP A 570 0.03 24.71 36.92
C ASP A 570 0.58 23.55 37.79
N GLY A 571 0.84 22.39 37.18
CA GLY A 571 1.36 21.19 37.83
C GLY A 571 0.32 20.38 38.60
N LYS A 572 -0.96 20.76 38.60
CA LYS A 572 -2.01 19.99 39.26
C LYS A 572 -2.51 18.86 38.34
N PRO A 573 -2.96 17.72 38.90
CA PRO A 573 -3.59 16.67 38.10
C PRO A 573 -4.79 17.20 37.33
N ALA A 574 -4.95 16.81 36.07
CA ALA A 574 -6.10 17.19 35.24
C ALA A 574 -7.41 16.68 35.87
N ARG A 575 -8.42 17.56 36.01
CA ARG A 575 -9.71 17.28 36.67
C ARG A 575 -10.94 17.61 35.82
N ASN A 576 -10.75 17.97 34.55
CA ASN A 576 -11.82 18.40 33.65
C ASN A 576 -12.82 17.27 33.28
N GLY A 577 -12.58 16.03 33.71
CA GLY A 577 -13.44 14.88 33.44
C GLY A 577 -13.29 14.30 32.03
N GLY A 578 -12.49 14.93 31.17
CA GLY A 578 -12.05 14.39 29.88
C GLY A 578 -10.76 13.60 30.05
N HIS A 579 -10.68 12.41 29.44
CA HIS A 579 -9.46 11.63 29.41
C HIS A 579 -8.59 12.18 28.30
N ALA A 580 -7.74 13.16 28.63
CA ALA A 580 -6.89 13.87 27.66
C ALA A 580 -5.41 13.44 27.71
N HIS A 581 -5.08 12.34 28.40
CA HIS A 581 -3.70 11.88 28.58
C HIS A 581 -3.57 10.35 28.52
N LEU A 582 -2.34 9.89 28.29
CA LEU A 582 -1.98 8.47 28.15
C LEU A 582 -2.42 7.64 29.36
N ALA A 583 -2.86 6.41 29.11
CA ALA A 583 -2.99 5.37 30.13
C ALA A 583 -1.85 4.35 30.02
N PHE A 584 -1.33 3.93 31.18
CA PHE A 584 -0.27 2.94 31.29
C PHE A 584 -0.84 1.67 31.88
N VAL A 585 -0.89 0.61 31.08
CA VAL A 585 -1.70 -0.57 31.34
C VAL A 585 -0.80 -1.81 31.35
N PRO A 586 -0.50 -2.38 32.53
CA PRO A 586 0.12 -3.69 32.66
C PRO A 586 -0.93 -4.79 32.50
N ASP A 587 -0.75 -5.66 31.52
CA ASP A 587 -1.54 -6.87 31.29
C ASP A 587 -0.65 -8.07 31.63
N LEU A 588 -0.56 -8.36 32.94
CA LEU A 588 0.38 -9.36 33.45
C LEU A 588 -0.03 -10.80 33.11
N GLU A 589 -1.31 -11.05 32.84
CA GLU A 589 -1.81 -12.35 32.37
C GLU A 589 -1.17 -12.72 31.02
N ARG A 590 -0.88 -11.72 30.18
CA ARG A 590 -0.23 -11.88 28.87
C ARG A 590 1.20 -11.36 28.87
N GLU A 591 1.78 -11.15 30.05
CA GLU A 591 3.14 -10.67 30.25
C GLU A 591 3.49 -9.45 29.38
N ARG A 592 2.61 -8.44 29.33
CA ARG A 592 2.83 -7.28 28.45
C ARG A 592 2.47 -5.94 29.08
N LEU A 593 3.05 -4.89 28.52
CA LEU A 593 2.85 -3.49 28.90
C LEU A 593 2.27 -2.71 27.72
N LEU A 594 1.20 -1.95 27.98
CA LEU A 594 0.49 -1.15 26.98
C LEU A 594 0.55 0.33 27.37
N ILE A 595 0.75 1.18 26.36
CA ILE A 595 0.55 2.63 26.43
C ILE A 595 -0.62 2.93 25.51
N VAL A 596 -1.72 3.41 26.09
CA VAL A 596 -2.99 3.63 25.38
C VAL A 596 -3.30 5.12 25.34
N ALA A 597 -3.52 5.64 24.14
CA ALA A 597 -3.81 7.05 23.89
C ALA A 597 -5.27 7.41 24.22
N PRO A 598 -5.54 8.69 24.50
CA PRO A 598 -6.83 9.10 25.04
C PRO A 598 -8.00 8.91 24.07
N HIS A 599 -7.79 9.12 22.77
CA HIS A 599 -8.83 8.88 21.75
C HIS A 599 -9.25 7.41 21.66
N ILE A 600 -8.33 6.47 21.92
CA ILE A 600 -8.63 5.03 22.02
C ILE A 600 -9.46 4.73 23.27
N ILE A 601 -9.13 5.36 24.40
CA ILE A 601 -9.83 5.21 25.69
C ILE A 601 -11.27 5.75 25.60
N GLU A 602 -11.46 6.83 24.83
CA GLU A 602 -12.73 7.54 24.64
C GLU A 602 -13.53 7.07 23.43
N HIS A 603 -13.04 6.06 22.69
CA HIS A 603 -13.71 5.50 21.50
C HIS A 603 -14.04 6.57 20.44
N ARG A 604 -13.08 7.45 20.16
CA ARG A 604 -13.19 8.54 19.18
C ARG A 604 -11.97 8.63 18.27
N GLU A 605 -12.09 9.43 17.22
CA GLU A 605 -10.97 9.79 16.36
C GLU A 605 -9.95 10.69 17.08
N ALA A 606 -8.68 10.52 16.71
CA ALA A 606 -7.59 11.36 17.20
C ALA A 606 -7.69 12.78 16.65
N SER A 607 -7.59 13.78 17.53
CA SER A 607 -7.50 15.18 17.14
C SER A 607 -6.16 15.48 16.45
N LYS A 608 -6.07 16.63 15.76
CA LYS A 608 -4.84 17.05 15.09
C LYS A 608 -3.65 17.16 16.05
N ASP A 609 -3.88 17.69 17.25
CA ASP A 609 -2.84 17.85 18.26
C ASP A 609 -2.42 16.50 18.85
N GLU A 610 -3.37 15.57 19.03
CA GLU A 610 -3.06 14.20 19.46
C GLU A 610 -2.21 13.47 18.43
N ARG A 611 -2.47 13.61 17.13
CA ARG A 611 -1.64 13.00 16.06
C ARG A 611 -0.18 13.47 16.15
N HIS A 612 0.04 14.77 16.37
CA HIS A 612 1.40 15.29 16.54
C HIS A 612 2.11 14.75 17.80
N HIS A 613 1.37 14.63 18.92
CA HIS A 613 1.90 14.00 20.12
C HIS A 613 2.18 12.50 19.93
N LEU A 614 1.38 11.79 19.12
CA LEU A 614 1.59 10.39 18.80
C LEU A 614 2.83 10.16 17.94
N GLU A 615 3.14 11.06 17.00
CA GLU A 615 4.40 11.05 16.24
C GLU A 615 5.61 11.18 17.19
N THR A 616 5.55 12.17 18.09
CA THR A 616 6.59 12.38 19.11
C THR A 616 6.74 11.17 20.02
N LEU A 617 5.63 10.57 20.46
CA LEU A 617 5.61 9.37 21.29
C LEU A 617 6.22 8.17 20.55
N ALA A 618 5.85 7.97 19.29
CA ALA A 618 6.39 6.89 18.47
C ALA A 618 7.91 7.01 18.33
N GLN A 619 8.42 8.22 18.06
CA GLN A 619 9.85 8.50 18.01
C GLN A 619 10.53 8.23 19.36
N ALA A 620 9.93 8.67 20.48
CA ALA A 620 10.47 8.46 21.81
C ALA A 620 10.56 6.98 22.19
N LEU A 621 9.65 6.14 21.69
CA LEU A 621 9.59 4.72 21.98
C LEU A 621 10.50 3.86 21.09
N VAL A 622 11.13 4.42 20.05
CA VAL A 622 12.12 3.72 19.24
C VAL A 622 13.27 3.22 20.13
N GLY A 623 13.58 1.92 20.07
CA GLY A 623 14.62 1.31 20.89
C GLY A 623 14.29 1.26 22.39
N PHE A 624 13.01 1.22 22.76
CA PHE A 624 12.60 1.00 24.14
C PHE A 624 12.58 -0.50 24.46
N ASP A 625 13.74 -1.03 24.83
CA ASP A 625 14.01 -2.46 25.05
C ASP A 625 14.18 -2.86 26.52
N VAL A 626 14.29 -1.88 27.44
CA VAL A 626 14.48 -2.13 28.87
C VAL A 626 13.66 -1.16 29.72
N LEU A 627 12.85 -1.70 30.63
CA LEU A 627 12.18 -0.94 31.69
C LEU A 627 12.78 -1.26 33.06
N ARG A 628 13.27 -0.24 33.76
CA ARG A 628 13.75 -0.36 35.15
C ARG A 628 12.63 -0.02 36.12
N ALA A 629 12.08 -1.03 36.80
CA ALA A 629 10.92 -0.91 37.67
C ALA A 629 11.24 -1.07 39.18
N GLY A 630 12.48 -0.78 39.57
CA GLY A 630 12.93 -0.86 40.96
C GLY A 630 12.84 -2.28 41.51
N THR A 631 12.13 -2.48 42.62
CA THR A 631 11.87 -3.81 43.20
C THR A 631 11.03 -4.72 42.31
N ASN A 632 10.36 -4.18 41.29
CA ASN A 632 9.60 -4.94 40.28
C ASN A 632 10.47 -5.38 39.09
N GLY A 633 11.79 -5.31 39.22
CA GLY A 633 12.74 -5.88 38.28
C GLY A 633 13.25 -4.94 37.19
N LYS A 634 14.12 -5.49 36.36
CA LYS A 634 14.66 -4.88 35.14
C LYS A 634 14.12 -5.68 33.97
N LEU A 635 13.02 -5.21 33.41
CA LEU A 635 12.26 -5.92 32.39
C LEU A 635 12.93 -5.75 31.02
N ARG A 636 13.12 -6.85 30.29
CA ARG A 636 13.47 -6.79 28.87
C ARG A 636 12.17 -6.77 28.07
N LEU A 637 12.07 -5.83 27.15
CA LEU A 637 10.87 -5.54 26.36
C LEU A 637 11.13 -5.82 24.88
N VAL A 638 10.13 -6.38 24.22
CA VAL A 638 10.08 -6.49 22.75
C VAL A 638 8.79 -5.84 22.29
N GLN A 639 8.88 -4.97 21.28
CA GLN A 639 7.69 -4.32 20.74
C GLN A 639 6.77 -5.37 20.10
N GLU A 640 5.49 -5.30 20.42
CA GLU A 640 4.45 -6.22 19.95
C GLU A 640 3.38 -5.45 19.17
N THR A 641 2.71 -6.12 18.23
CA THR A 641 1.55 -5.59 17.51
C THR A 641 0.26 -6.08 18.14
N VAL A 642 -0.70 -5.16 18.33
CA VAL A 642 -2.03 -5.48 18.86
C VAL A 642 -3.03 -5.45 17.71
N ASP A 643 -3.70 -6.57 17.47
CA ASP A 643 -4.84 -6.64 16.56
C ASP A 643 -6.12 -6.38 17.33
N MET A 644 -6.71 -5.19 17.13
CA MET A 644 -7.91 -4.75 17.85
C MET A 644 -9.13 -5.64 17.63
N ASN A 645 -9.15 -6.45 16.57
CA ASN A 645 -10.29 -7.30 16.24
C ASN A 645 -10.28 -8.64 16.99
N CYS A 646 -9.11 -9.11 17.43
CA CYS A 646 -8.98 -10.38 18.12
C CYS A 646 -8.35 -10.29 19.52
N ASP A 647 -7.70 -9.18 19.85
CA ASP A 647 -7.09 -9.01 21.16
C ASP A 647 -8.15 -8.97 22.27
N PRO A 648 -8.03 -9.78 23.34
CA PRO A 648 -9.04 -9.83 24.39
C PRO A 648 -9.34 -8.51 25.10
N LEU A 649 -8.42 -7.54 25.07
CA LEU A 649 -8.63 -6.21 25.65
C LEU A 649 -9.38 -5.25 24.72
N PHE A 650 -9.41 -5.52 23.41
CA PHE A 650 -9.91 -4.59 22.39
C PHE A 650 -11.09 -5.15 21.59
N ALA A 651 -11.07 -6.45 21.32
CA ALA A 651 -12.11 -7.14 20.56
C ALA A 651 -13.47 -6.97 21.22
N ALA A 652 -14.51 -6.81 20.39
CA ALA A 652 -15.85 -6.62 20.92
C ALA A 652 -16.40 -7.88 21.56
N ALA A 653 -16.90 -7.72 22.78
CA ALA A 653 -17.48 -8.80 23.57
C ALA A 653 -18.72 -8.33 24.31
N THR A 654 -19.63 -9.26 24.56
CA THR A 654 -20.80 -9.03 25.43
C THR A 654 -20.46 -9.20 26.90
N ALA A 655 -19.35 -9.86 27.24
CA ALA A 655 -18.94 -10.14 28.62
C ALA A 655 -17.49 -9.70 28.87
N TRP A 656 -17.30 -8.92 29.93
CA TRP A 656 -16.04 -8.32 30.31
C TRP A 656 -15.76 -8.55 31.78
N VAL A 657 -14.50 -8.79 32.13
CA VAL A 657 -14.10 -9.12 33.50
C VAL A 657 -12.88 -8.30 33.89
N ALA A 658 -12.91 -7.74 35.09
CA ALA A 658 -11.81 -6.95 35.62
C ALA A 658 -10.54 -7.81 35.72
N ARG A 659 -9.42 -7.24 35.27
CA ARG A 659 -8.07 -7.80 35.33
C ARG A 659 -7.13 -6.98 36.19
N SER A 660 -7.55 -5.79 36.58
CA SER A 660 -6.88 -5.02 37.62
C SER A 660 -7.91 -4.36 38.56
N PRO A 661 -7.50 -4.00 39.79
CA PRO A 661 -8.42 -3.47 40.78
C PRO A 661 -9.18 -2.23 40.29
N TYR A 662 -10.51 -2.26 40.42
CA TYR A 662 -11.37 -1.12 40.15
C TYR A 662 -11.44 -0.20 41.38
N VAL A 663 -11.13 1.09 41.19
CA VAL A 663 -11.26 2.10 42.24
C VAL A 663 -12.36 3.07 41.86
N ALA A 664 -13.43 3.12 42.67
CA ALA A 664 -14.59 3.96 42.41
C ALA A 664 -14.22 5.45 42.30
N THR A 665 -14.88 6.16 41.38
CA THR A 665 -14.63 7.59 41.15
C THR A 665 -15.32 8.49 42.18
N ARG A 666 -16.35 7.96 42.86
CA ARG A 666 -17.14 8.65 43.89
C ARG A 666 -17.16 7.88 45.20
N HIS A 667 -17.24 8.60 46.32
CA HIS A 667 -17.41 7.99 47.65
C HIS A 667 -18.82 7.42 47.80
N ALA A 668 -18.92 6.16 48.24
CA ALA A 668 -20.18 5.52 48.57
C ALA A 668 -20.92 6.28 49.69
N LYS A 669 -22.22 6.54 49.51
CA LYS A 669 -23.10 6.85 50.64
C LYS A 669 -23.37 5.55 51.41
N ARG A 670 -23.70 5.63 52.70
CA ARG A 670 -23.73 4.58 53.76
C ARG A 670 -24.24 3.15 53.42
N ASN A 671 -24.82 2.88 52.25
CA ASN A 671 -25.29 1.56 51.79
C ASN A 671 -24.45 1.11 50.57
N GLY A 672 -23.44 0.26 50.79
CA GLY A 672 -22.25 0.14 49.92
C GLY A 672 -22.31 -0.74 48.65
N ALA A 673 -23.42 -1.43 48.33
CA ALA A 673 -23.51 -2.26 47.12
C ALA A 673 -24.07 -1.50 45.91
N ASP A 674 -25.17 -0.75 46.11
CA ASP A 674 -25.80 0.08 45.07
C ASP A 674 -24.88 1.19 44.54
N SER A 675 -23.89 1.60 45.33
CA SER A 675 -22.95 2.66 44.95
C SER A 675 -21.92 2.23 43.91
N LEU A 676 -21.45 0.97 43.92
CA LEU A 676 -20.41 0.49 43.00
C LEU A 676 -21.00 0.25 41.60
N GLN A 677 -22.13 -0.45 41.53
CA GLN A 677 -22.83 -0.70 40.27
C GLN A 677 -23.25 0.62 39.60
N SER A 678 -23.72 1.59 40.38
CA SER A 678 -24.06 2.93 39.87
C SER A 678 -22.84 3.68 39.36
N ASP A 679 -21.70 3.64 40.07
CA ASP A 679 -20.45 4.28 39.66
C ASP A 679 -19.93 3.68 38.35
N VAL A 680 -19.86 2.35 38.26
CA VAL A 680 -19.42 1.63 37.04
C VAL A 680 -20.35 1.91 35.86
N THR A 681 -21.67 1.88 36.06
CA THR A 681 -22.64 2.19 35.00
C THR A 681 -22.49 3.63 34.51
N THR A 682 -22.19 4.55 35.42
CA THR A 682 -21.94 5.96 35.07
C THR A 682 -20.65 6.11 34.27
N GLU A 683 -19.58 5.43 34.66
CA GLU A 683 -18.30 5.44 33.93
C GLU A 683 -18.42 4.84 32.53
N VAL A 684 -19.16 3.74 32.38
CA VAL A 684 -19.45 3.14 31.07
C VAL A 684 -20.19 4.14 30.16
N ARG A 685 -21.24 4.80 30.68
CA ARG A 685 -21.99 5.81 29.91
C ARG A 685 -21.15 7.02 29.52
N ARG A 686 -20.23 7.46 30.39
CA ARG A 686 -19.29 8.55 30.09
C ARG A 686 -18.37 8.24 28.91
N ARG A 687 -18.14 6.96 28.61
CA ARG A 687 -17.39 6.50 27.44
C ARG A 687 -18.22 6.33 26.17
N GLY A 688 -19.48 6.78 26.18
CA GLY A 688 -20.38 6.60 25.04
C GLY A 688 -20.79 5.14 24.81
N LEU A 689 -20.53 4.26 25.78
CA LEU A 689 -20.83 2.84 25.67
C LEU A 689 -22.26 2.54 26.16
N PRO A 690 -22.92 1.51 25.61
CA PRO A 690 -24.25 1.12 26.07
C PRO A 690 -24.21 0.69 27.55
N ALA A 691 -25.30 0.93 28.28
CA ALA A 691 -25.36 0.52 29.68
C ALA A 691 -25.24 -1.01 29.82
N PRO A 692 -24.48 -1.53 30.79
CA PRO A 692 -24.39 -2.97 31.01
C PRO A 692 -25.74 -3.49 31.54
N LEU A 693 -26.14 -4.67 31.07
CA LEU A 693 -27.28 -5.43 31.57
C LEU A 693 -27.04 -5.93 33.00
N VAL A 694 -25.80 -6.35 33.29
CA VAL A 694 -25.43 -6.95 34.57
C VAL A 694 -24.07 -6.41 34.99
N VAL A 695 -23.96 -6.05 36.28
CA VAL A 695 -22.70 -5.75 36.95
C VAL A 695 -22.63 -6.67 38.17
N GLU A 696 -21.76 -7.66 38.11
CA GLU A 696 -21.62 -8.70 39.15
C GLU A 696 -20.29 -8.54 39.89
N ARG A 697 -20.32 -8.72 41.23
CA ARG A 697 -19.13 -8.88 42.07
C ARG A 697 -19.13 -10.28 42.66
N ARG A 698 -18.13 -11.10 42.33
CA ARG A 698 -18.02 -12.47 42.86
C ARG A 698 -17.06 -12.50 44.06
N PRO A 699 -17.51 -12.93 45.25
CA PRO A 699 -16.66 -12.93 46.45
C PRO A 699 -15.64 -14.09 46.52
N THR A 700 -15.93 -15.23 45.88
CA THR A 700 -15.21 -16.50 46.09
C THR A 700 -13.84 -16.62 45.40
N GLU A 701 -13.53 -15.74 44.44
CA GLU A 701 -12.25 -15.72 43.70
C GLU A 701 -11.56 -14.34 43.75
N GLY A 702 -11.79 -13.58 44.84
CA GLY A 702 -11.18 -12.27 45.04
C GLY A 702 -11.88 -11.16 44.26
N GLU A 703 -12.97 -10.62 44.82
CA GLU A 703 -13.65 -9.38 44.38
C GLU A 703 -13.73 -9.12 42.85
N GLU A 704 -13.91 -10.16 42.03
CA GLU A 704 -13.85 -10.03 40.57
C GLU A 704 -15.11 -9.30 40.08
N LEU A 705 -14.92 -8.11 39.50
CA LEU A 705 -15.98 -7.29 38.92
C LEU A 705 -16.18 -7.68 37.45
N SER A 706 -17.41 -7.98 37.06
CA SER A 706 -17.74 -8.37 35.68
C SER A 706 -18.92 -7.58 35.13
N LEU A 707 -18.89 -7.32 33.83
CA LEU A 707 -19.88 -6.54 33.07
C LEU A 707 -20.44 -7.39 31.94
N ARG A 708 -21.76 -7.40 31.78
CA ARG A 708 -22.44 -7.98 30.62
C ARG A 708 -23.24 -6.93 29.88
N PHE A 709 -23.13 -6.88 28.57
CA PHE A 709 -23.81 -5.94 27.68
C PHE A 709 -24.83 -6.66 26.80
N ALA A 710 -25.89 -5.95 26.40
CA ALA A 710 -26.91 -6.48 25.49
C ALA A 710 -26.38 -6.67 24.05
N VAL A 711 -25.41 -5.84 23.67
CA VAL A 711 -24.70 -5.89 22.39
C VAL A 711 -23.22 -6.01 22.67
N ALA A 712 -22.46 -6.60 21.76
CA ALA A 712 -21.02 -6.69 21.94
C ALA A 712 -20.38 -5.30 21.80
N VAL A 713 -19.57 -4.93 22.79
CA VAL A 713 -18.92 -3.63 22.91
C VAL A 713 -17.42 -3.81 22.71
N SER A 714 -16.80 -2.97 21.89
CA SER A 714 -15.34 -2.94 21.69
C SER A 714 -14.63 -2.37 22.91
N GLY A 715 -13.44 -2.91 23.21
CA GLY A 715 -12.53 -2.34 24.19
C GLY A 715 -11.60 -1.27 23.58
N PRO A 716 -10.71 -0.67 24.39
CA PRO A 716 -10.42 -1.06 25.76
C PRO A 716 -11.44 -0.54 26.77
N LEU A 717 -11.81 -1.40 27.72
CA LEU A 717 -12.58 -1.02 28.89
C LEU A 717 -11.62 -0.69 30.05
N LEU A 718 -11.25 0.59 30.13
CA LEU A 718 -10.43 1.16 31.19
C LEU A 718 -11.30 2.11 32.02
N LEU A 719 -11.70 1.71 33.22
CA LEU A 719 -12.69 2.43 34.03
C LEU A 719 -12.17 2.79 35.42
N GLY A 720 -12.75 3.81 36.04
CA GLY A 720 -12.46 4.13 37.44
C GLY A 720 -11.23 5.02 37.65
N LYS A 721 -10.97 5.39 38.90
CA LYS A 721 -10.04 6.47 39.27
C LYS A 721 -8.57 6.20 38.91
N SER A 722 -8.17 4.93 38.88
CA SER A 722 -6.78 4.49 38.69
C SER A 722 -6.48 4.03 37.25
N MET A 723 -7.40 4.23 36.31
CA MET A 723 -7.27 3.73 34.92
C MET A 723 -6.03 4.20 34.16
N HIS A 724 -5.55 5.42 34.42
CA HIS A 724 -4.34 5.95 33.78
C HIS A 724 -3.06 5.40 34.42
N TYR A 725 -3.17 4.70 35.55
CA TYR A 725 -2.06 4.24 36.40
C TYR A 725 -2.12 2.72 36.66
N GLY A 726 -2.70 1.95 35.73
CA GLY A 726 -2.70 0.48 35.76
C GLY A 726 -3.88 -0.18 36.47
N GLY A 727 -4.86 0.58 36.97
CA GLY A 727 -6.09 0.03 37.57
C GLY A 727 -7.26 -0.05 36.58
N GLY A 728 -8.35 -0.71 36.98
CA GLY A 728 -9.62 -0.69 36.26
C GLY A 728 -9.60 -1.23 34.82
N LEU A 729 -8.68 -2.14 34.50
CA LEU A 729 -8.61 -2.85 33.24
C LEU A 729 -9.65 -3.96 33.21
N PHE A 730 -10.38 -4.11 32.10
CA PHE A 730 -11.23 -5.25 31.84
C PHE A 730 -10.79 -5.96 30.55
N ALA A 731 -10.92 -7.29 30.54
CA ALA A 731 -10.69 -8.15 29.37
C ALA A 731 -11.97 -8.90 29.01
N SER A 732 -12.14 -9.24 27.73
CA SER A 732 -13.26 -10.06 27.28
C SER A 732 -13.17 -11.47 27.88
N ARG A 733 -14.32 -12.00 28.32
CA ARG A 733 -14.44 -13.40 28.75
C ARG A 733 -14.77 -14.24 27.51
N PRO A 734 -13.98 -15.28 27.18
CA PRO A 734 -14.38 -16.21 26.13
C PRO A 734 -15.71 -16.86 26.53
N PRO A 735 -16.63 -17.11 25.58
CA PRO A 735 -17.88 -17.81 25.89
C PRO A 735 -17.51 -19.18 26.49
N LEU A 736 -17.99 -19.45 27.70
CA LEU A 736 -17.89 -20.78 28.29
C LEU A 736 -18.57 -21.76 27.34
N ALA A 737 -17.82 -22.77 26.88
CA ALA A 737 -18.39 -23.86 26.11
C ALA A 737 -19.41 -24.59 26.99
N GLY A 738 -20.69 -24.32 26.75
CA GLY A 738 -21.83 -25.03 27.34
C GLY A 738 -22.18 -24.59 28.76
N THR A 739 -23.05 -23.58 28.88
CA THR A 739 -24.18 -23.51 29.83
C THR A 739 -24.83 -22.14 29.69
N ASP A 740 -25.72 -21.97 28.71
CA ASP A 740 -26.81 -20.98 28.77
C ASP A 740 -27.82 -21.35 27.70
N ASN A 741 -28.57 -22.42 27.98
CA ASN A 741 -29.77 -22.77 27.25
C ASN A 741 -30.86 -23.15 28.24
N GLN A 742 -31.15 -22.28 29.22
CA GLN A 742 -32.38 -22.34 30.02
C GLN A 742 -32.76 -20.94 30.52
N ALA A 743 -33.41 -20.16 29.66
CA ALA A 743 -34.42 -19.17 30.04
C ALA A 743 -35.13 -18.65 28.78
N GLY A 744 -35.84 -19.55 28.08
CA GLY A 744 -36.89 -19.12 27.17
C GLY A 744 -38.11 -18.72 28.00
N PRO A 745 -38.79 -17.59 27.70
CA PRO A 745 -40.10 -17.35 28.28
C PRO A 745 -41.07 -18.38 27.70
N THR A 746 -41.85 -19.01 28.56
CA THR A 746 -42.94 -19.92 28.17
C THR A 746 -44.23 -19.40 28.77
N PRO A 747 -45.38 -19.61 28.12
CA PRO A 747 -45.78 -19.15 26.79
C PRO A 747 -46.38 -17.72 26.81
#